data_AF-A0A367JEN3-F1
#
_entry.id   AF-A0A367JEN3-F1
#
_cell.length_a   1.000
_cell.length_b   1.000
_cell.length_c   1.000
_cell.angle_alpha   90.00
_cell.angle_beta   90.00
_cell.angle_gamma   90.00
#
_symmetry.space_group_name_H-M   'P 1'
#
loop_
_entity.id
_entity.type
_entity.pdbx_description
1 polymer ?
#
loop_
_entity_poly.entity_id
_entity_poly.type
_entity_poly.pdbx_seq_one_letter_code
_entity_poly.pdbx_strand_id
1 'polypeptide(L)'
;MSQFEIIRYETPLEYKEFLQLHLIPNEPALFGPALTDDWKARKEWVLPSNETDQGPRFKPNYSFLKSHFAGAQVQVATCHKRHFSDQERTEMKFEEFCQIWETQLESSYYLKDWHFVKAFPDEKAYKVPEVFKDDWLNAYWINSSQDDYRFSYMGGHDTFTPMHSDVYRSYSWSSNICGIKKWTLFPPDQEEYLKDKFGNLVYDIREVDLEKFPRFQQAKKAVLYQRDGETLFVPSGWFHQVENIGATISINHNWCNSNNLYLTYRSLAKDYKDVKGAIDDIKESMSEQEFMAECQHLLLMHSGWNWDTFLSILHYITSEYMTDCDYQPSVQWQIEKVKKVMDSWVSEEGESLIFLPLLYKHVTLGHRTQIKQLEQGLENNEYLQQVAREYTLAVTFSFRQGSNNSFWKTILERLPNTRRLYFRDYMSLSVKKIQQVLSLTPKVSLLGIEYCELVHPGEQVVFRNVTSLNLMWTDFSLEAAQGLFQSIPHLRQVTLGANHNRKPLDNDTALQILQTVCPDLQRLTISLQQVKESTLCALLTFYGPQLEQLSIRCEGNQSMKNIADYAKGLQHLVIRHSGCEKNDITNILRECASLSHFEMVSWPIQEVPMIVLDRMKLPQMEGIRKTFALDRNDLQEIRRLCLYQE
;
A
#
# COMPACT_ATOMS: atom_id res chain seq x y z
N MET A 1 -14.14 -40.96 -4.08
CA MET A 1 -14.43 -39.60 -4.57
C MET A 1 -14.68 -39.66 -6.07
N SER A 2 -15.82 -39.15 -6.55
CA SER A 2 -16.09 -39.03 -7.98
C SER A 2 -15.21 -37.95 -8.60
N GLN A 3 -14.69 -38.20 -9.81
CA GLN A 3 -13.86 -37.25 -10.54
C GLN A 3 -14.59 -36.66 -11.75
N PHE A 4 -14.22 -35.43 -12.13
CA PHE A 4 -14.62 -34.80 -13.38
C PHE A 4 -13.39 -34.21 -14.07
N GLU A 5 -13.50 -34.00 -15.38
CA GLU A 5 -12.40 -33.50 -16.21
C GLU A 5 -12.50 -32.00 -16.43
N ILE A 6 -11.35 -31.34 -16.53
CA ILE A 6 -11.25 -29.93 -16.90
C ILE A 6 -11.09 -29.83 -18.41
N ILE A 7 -11.87 -28.95 -19.04
CA ILE A 7 -11.83 -28.77 -20.50
C ILE A 7 -10.48 -28.15 -20.89
N ARG A 8 -9.89 -28.69 -21.96
CA ARG A 8 -8.59 -28.28 -22.49
C ARG A 8 -8.73 -27.65 -23.87
N TYR A 9 -8.03 -26.54 -24.08
CA TYR A 9 -7.98 -25.80 -25.34
C TYR A 9 -6.54 -25.67 -25.83
N GLU A 10 -6.21 -26.28 -26.97
CA GLU A 10 -4.87 -26.15 -27.57
C GLU A 10 -4.65 -24.78 -28.23
N THR A 11 -5.72 -24.21 -28.80
CA THR A 11 -5.74 -22.84 -29.30
C THR A 11 -6.44 -21.93 -28.29
N PRO A 12 -5.88 -20.74 -28.00
CA PRO A 12 -6.55 -19.75 -27.15
C PRO A 12 -7.96 -19.43 -27.65
N LEU A 13 -8.91 -19.33 -26.71
CA LEU A 13 -10.26 -18.86 -27.00
C LEU A 13 -10.27 -17.36 -27.27
N GLU A 14 -11.26 -16.90 -28.03
CA GLU A 14 -11.61 -15.48 -28.01
C GLU A 14 -12.25 -15.12 -26.66
N TYR A 15 -12.11 -13.86 -26.24
CA TYR A 15 -12.66 -13.41 -24.96
C TYR A 15 -14.17 -13.68 -24.83
N LYS A 16 -14.96 -13.49 -25.89
CA LYS A 16 -16.41 -13.75 -25.87
C LYS A 16 -16.74 -15.22 -25.60
N GLU A 17 -15.97 -16.15 -26.14
CA GLU A 17 -16.14 -17.58 -25.90
C GLU A 17 -15.76 -17.92 -24.46
N PHE A 18 -14.61 -17.41 -24.00
CA PHE A 18 -14.16 -17.59 -22.62
C PHE A 18 -15.17 -17.01 -21.60
N LEU A 19 -15.76 -15.86 -21.90
CA LEU A 19 -16.81 -15.24 -21.10
C LEU A 19 -18.02 -16.17 -20.92
N GLN A 20 -18.52 -16.73 -22.02
CA GLN A 20 -19.74 -17.55 -22.01
C GLN A 20 -19.51 -18.96 -21.45
N LEU A 21 -18.35 -19.57 -21.73
CA LEU A 21 -18.07 -20.95 -21.35
C LEU A 21 -17.49 -21.08 -19.94
N HIS A 22 -16.78 -20.04 -19.44
CA HIS A 22 -16.01 -20.14 -18.20
C HIS A 22 -16.26 -19.02 -17.20
N LEU A 23 -16.20 -17.74 -17.61
CA LEU A 23 -16.33 -16.63 -16.64
C LEU A 23 -17.74 -16.49 -16.07
N ILE A 24 -18.78 -16.65 -16.88
CA ILE A 24 -20.18 -16.59 -16.41
C ILE A 24 -20.59 -17.89 -15.68
N PRO A 25 -20.29 -19.10 -16.22
CA PRO A 25 -20.64 -20.36 -15.55
C PRO A 25 -19.76 -20.66 -14.31
N ASN A 26 -18.63 -19.97 -14.15
CA ASN A 26 -17.65 -20.18 -13.09
C ASN A 26 -16.97 -21.57 -13.16
N GLU A 27 -16.52 -21.96 -14.36
CA GLU A 27 -15.98 -23.29 -14.67
C GLU A 27 -14.49 -23.24 -15.08
N PRO A 28 -13.63 -24.17 -14.61
CA PRO A 28 -12.19 -24.14 -14.87
C PRO A 28 -11.87 -24.45 -16.33
N ALA A 29 -10.72 -23.97 -16.80
CA ALA A 29 -10.22 -24.21 -18.16
C ALA A 29 -8.71 -24.42 -18.17
N LEU A 30 -8.21 -25.33 -18.99
CA LEU A 30 -6.79 -25.50 -19.25
C LEU A 30 -6.45 -25.04 -20.67
N PHE A 31 -5.59 -24.04 -20.78
CA PHE A 31 -5.07 -23.55 -22.06
C PHE A 31 -3.71 -24.18 -22.35
N GLY A 32 -3.51 -24.58 -23.60
CA GLY A 32 -2.28 -25.16 -24.09
C GLY A 32 -1.12 -24.14 -24.16
N PRO A 33 0.11 -24.62 -24.47
CA PRO A 33 1.32 -23.80 -24.45
C PRO A 33 1.34 -22.60 -25.40
N ALA A 34 0.48 -22.59 -26.41
CA ALA A 34 0.37 -21.50 -27.39
C ALA A 34 -0.08 -20.17 -26.77
N LEU A 35 -0.76 -20.19 -25.61
CA LEU A 35 -1.21 -18.96 -24.95
C LEU A 35 -0.06 -18.07 -24.47
N THR A 36 1.12 -18.67 -24.20
CA THR A 36 2.25 -18.01 -23.55
C THR A 36 3.57 -18.17 -24.33
N ASP A 37 3.52 -18.66 -25.57
CA ASP A 37 4.70 -19.04 -26.36
C ASP A 37 5.69 -17.87 -26.61
N ASP A 38 5.16 -16.65 -26.68
CA ASP A 38 5.93 -15.46 -26.96
C ASP A 38 6.60 -14.85 -25.72
N TRP A 39 6.22 -15.30 -24.51
CA TRP A 39 6.71 -14.75 -23.25
C TRP A 39 8.22 -14.86 -23.11
N LYS A 40 8.84 -13.80 -22.58
CA LYS A 40 10.27 -13.75 -22.28
C LYS A 40 10.66 -14.79 -21.22
N ALA A 41 9.85 -14.96 -20.18
CA ALA A 41 10.03 -15.98 -19.16
C ALA A 41 10.08 -17.41 -19.72
N ARG A 42 9.31 -17.72 -20.78
CA ARG A 42 9.31 -19.04 -21.45
C ARG A 42 10.60 -19.32 -22.24
N LYS A 43 11.47 -18.31 -22.41
CA LYS A 43 12.69 -18.39 -23.21
C LYS A 43 13.94 -18.25 -22.34
N GLU A 44 13.94 -17.32 -21.40
CA GLU A 44 15.14 -16.94 -20.65
C GLU A 44 15.23 -17.62 -19.27
N TRP A 45 14.09 -17.84 -18.60
CA TRP A 45 14.08 -18.42 -17.25
C TRP A 45 14.29 -19.93 -17.25
N VAL A 46 14.38 -20.55 -18.41
CA VAL A 46 14.36 -21.99 -18.59
C VAL A 46 15.46 -22.48 -19.54
N LEU A 47 15.83 -23.74 -19.40
CA LEU A 47 16.67 -24.49 -20.31
C LEU A 47 15.95 -25.80 -20.70
N PRO A 48 16.25 -26.39 -21.87
CA PRO A 48 15.77 -27.72 -22.22
C PRO A 48 16.14 -28.75 -21.14
N SER A 49 15.21 -29.64 -20.84
CA SER A 49 15.43 -30.79 -19.96
C SER A 49 15.85 -32.01 -20.77
N ASN A 50 16.61 -32.93 -20.15
CA ASN A 50 17.00 -34.21 -20.74
C ASN A 50 16.08 -35.36 -20.29
N GLU A 51 14.95 -35.05 -19.65
CA GLU A 51 14.00 -36.06 -19.18
C GLU A 51 13.23 -36.72 -20.33
N THR A 52 12.68 -37.91 -20.07
CA THR A 52 11.86 -38.67 -21.04
C THR A 52 10.61 -37.90 -21.46
N ASP A 53 9.92 -38.33 -22.53
CA ASP A 53 8.69 -37.71 -23.04
C ASP A 53 7.56 -37.54 -22.00
N GLN A 54 7.63 -38.24 -20.86
CA GLN A 54 6.65 -38.12 -19.77
C GLN A 54 7.02 -37.06 -18.71
N GLY A 55 8.28 -36.62 -18.66
CA GLY A 55 8.81 -35.62 -17.72
C GLY A 55 8.67 -34.17 -18.23
N PRO A 56 9.10 -33.19 -17.43
CA PRO A 56 9.09 -31.78 -17.82
C PRO A 56 10.03 -31.54 -18.99
N ARG A 57 9.56 -30.76 -19.97
CA ARG A 57 10.35 -30.40 -21.17
C ARG A 57 11.40 -29.35 -20.88
N PHE A 58 11.19 -28.55 -19.84
CA PHE A 58 12.08 -27.48 -19.44
C PHE A 58 12.44 -27.60 -17.96
N LYS A 59 13.60 -27.04 -17.60
CA LYS A 59 14.06 -26.88 -16.22
C LYS A 59 14.48 -25.43 -15.97
N PRO A 60 14.55 -24.96 -14.72
CA PRO A 60 15.01 -23.62 -14.41
C PRO A 60 16.40 -23.32 -14.96
N ASN A 61 16.58 -22.11 -15.49
CA ASN A 61 17.88 -21.55 -15.85
C ASN A 61 18.50 -20.84 -14.64
N TYR A 62 19.01 -21.62 -13.68
CA TYR A 62 19.53 -21.08 -12.42
C TYR A 62 20.64 -20.02 -12.63
N SER A 63 21.48 -20.18 -13.66
CA SER A 63 22.54 -19.20 -13.96
C SER A 63 21.98 -17.84 -14.38
N PHE A 64 20.99 -17.82 -15.27
CA PHE A 64 20.30 -16.60 -15.66
C PHE A 64 19.56 -15.96 -14.47
N LEU A 65 18.77 -16.76 -13.74
CA LEU A 65 17.99 -16.29 -12.60
C LEU A 65 18.89 -15.66 -11.53
N LYS A 66 19.98 -16.33 -11.14
CA LYS A 66 20.94 -15.81 -10.16
C LYS A 66 21.60 -14.53 -10.65
N SER A 67 22.07 -14.49 -11.90
CA SER A 67 22.77 -13.30 -12.42
C SER A 67 21.89 -12.05 -12.53
N HIS A 68 20.60 -12.21 -12.88
CA HIS A 68 19.71 -11.08 -13.14
C HIS A 68 18.95 -10.62 -11.89
N PHE A 69 18.64 -11.53 -10.96
CA PHE A 69 17.76 -11.24 -9.81
C PHE A 69 18.41 -11.45 -8.44
N ALA A 70 19.72 -11.74 -8.36
CA ALA A 70 20.43 -12.10 -7.12
C ALA A 70 20.10 -11.24 -5.90
N GLY A 71 20.11 -9.91 -6.08
CA GLY A 71 19.98 -8.94 -5.00
C GLY A 71 18.57 -8.79 -4.43
N ALA A 72 17.55 -9.40 -5.05
CA ALA A 72 16.17 -9.29 -4.58
C ALA A 72 16.00 -9.97 -3.22
N GLN A 73 15.31 -9.30 -2.30
CA GLN A 73 14.78 -9.92 -1.09
C GLN A 73 13.49 -10.65 -1.44
N VAL A 74 13.40 -11.92 -1.07
CA VAL A 74 12.26 -12.79 -1.38
C VAL A 74 11.76 -13.50 -0.13
N GLN A 75 10.45 -13.73 -0.10
CA GLN A 75 9.78 -14.48 0.96
C GLN A 75 9.70 -15.96 0.55
N VAL A 76 10.23 -16.83 1.40
CA VAL A 76 10.34 -18.26 1.14
C VAL A 76 9.61 -19.03 2.25
N ALA A 77 8.65 -19.85 1.86
CA ALA A 77 7.92 -20.72 2.77
C ALA A 77 8.65 -22.02 3.04
N THR A 78 8.57 -22.53 4.27
CA THR A 78 9.08 -23.84 4.66
C THR A 78 7.92 -24.84 4.73
N CYS A 79 7.74 -25.66 3.69
CA CYS A 79 6.51 -26.42 3.46
C CYS A 79 6.13 -27.40 4.59
N HIS A 80 7.11 -27.94 5.33
CA HIS A 80 6.86 -28.87 6.44
C HIS A 80 6.53 -28.19 7.77
N LYS A 81 6.61 -26.87 7.85
CA LYS A 81 6.32 -26.11 9.07
C LYS A 81 5.05 -25.30 8.88
N ARG A 82 3.95 -25.84 9.40
CA ARG A 82 2.67 -25.15 9.43
C ARG A 82 2.70 -23.98 10.41
N HIS A 83 2.24 -22.82 9.95
CA HIS A 83 2.03 -21.61 10.74
C HIS A 83 0.58 -21.13 10.52
N PHE A 84 -0.31 -21.44 11.47
CA PHE A 84 -1.76 -21.24 11.37
C PHE A 84 -2.39 -21.96 10.16
N SER A 85 -2.89 -21.23 9.16
CA SER A 85 -3.49 -21.75 7.93
C SER A 85 -2.51 -21.78 6.75
N ASP A 86 -1.29 -21.30 6.92
CA ASP A 86 -0.24 -21.28 5.89
C ASP A 86 1.06 -21.92 6.43
N GLN A 87 2.17 -21.70 5.74
CA GLN A 87 3.51 -22.18 6.06
C GLN A 87 4.36 -21.08 6.72
N GLU A 88 5.33 -21.46 7.56
CA GLU A 88 6.34 -20.53 8.11
C GLU A 88 7.14 -19.89 6.98
N ARG A 89 7.34 -18.57 7.03
CA ARG A 89 8.07 -17.81 6.01
C ARG A 89 9.35 -17.20 6.56
N THR A 90 10.37 -17.19 5.73
CA THR A 90 11.64 -16.51 5.98
C THR A 90 11.98 -15.61 4.81
N GLU A 91 12.58 -14.45 5.12
CA GLU A 91 13.16 -13.59 4.11
C GLU A 91 14.60 -14.02 3.83
N MET A 92 14.98 -14.11 2.56
CA MET A 92 16.35 -14.36 2.14
C MET A 92 16.63 -13.70 0.80
N LYS A 93 17.91 -13.65 0.40
CA LYS A 93 18.24 -13.21 -0.96
C LYS A 93 17.82 -14.26 -1.98
N PHE A 94 17.39 -13.81 -3.14
CA PHE A 94 17.01 -14.70 -4.23
C PHE A 94 18.16 -15.62 -4.68
N GLU A 95 19.41 -15.13 -4.67
CA GLU A 95 20.59 -15.97 -4.97
C GLU A 95 20.76 -17.13 -3.99
N GLU A 96 20.49 -16.90 -2.71
CA GLU A 96 20.60 -17.90 -1.64
C GLU A 96 19.51 -18.97 -1.82
N PHE A 97 18.28 -18.52 -2.09
CA PHE A 97 17.16 -19.41 -2.43
C PHE A 97 17.50 -20.27 -3.66
N CYS A 98 17.95 -19.66 -4.77
CA CYS A 98 18.31 -20.39 -5.98
C CYS A 98 19.43 -21.40 -5.75
N GLN A 99 20.42 -21.07 -4.91
CA GLN A 99 21.50 -22.00 -4.57
C GLN A 99 20.96 -23.23 -3.84
N ILE A 100 20.05 -23.04 -2.88
CA ILE A 100 19.39 -24.14 -2.16
C ILE A 100 18.53 -24.96 -3.13
N TRP A 101 17.71 -24.30 -3.93
CA TRP A 101 16.79 -24.93 -4.88
C TRP A 101 17.52 -25.75 -5.95
N GLU A 102 18.70 -25.30 -6.40
CA GLU A 102 19.52 -26.02 -7.37
C GLU A 102 20.25 -27.22 -6.76
N THR A 103 20.72 -27.11 -5.52
CA THR A 103 21.62 -28.12 -4.91
C THR A 103 20.94 -29.12 -3.98
N GLN A 104 19.77 -28.79 -3.43
CA GLN A 104 19.04 -29.61 -2.47
C GLN A 104 17.70 -30.04 -3.08
N LEU A 105 17.69 -31.20 -3.75
CA LEU A 105 16.52 -31.71 -4.46
C LEU A 105 15.28 -31.92 -3.55
N GLU A 106 15.53 -32.30 -2.30
CA GLU A 106 14.49 -32.54 -1.26
C GLU A 106 14.20 -31.29 -0.42
N SER A 107 14.56 -30.10 -0.91
CA SER A 107 14.35 -28.87 -0.15
C SER A 107 12.86 -28.55 -0.01
N SER A 108 12.43 -28.31 1.23
CA SER A 108 11.08 -27.86 1.55
C SER A 108 10.84 -26.36 1.32
N TYR A 109 11.84 -25.64 0.80
CA TYR A 109 11.78 -24.20 0.57
C TYR A 109 11.01 -23.88 -0.71
N TYR A 110 9.98 -23.08 -0.56
CA TYR A 110 9.09 -22.67 -1.63
C TYR A 110 8.96 -21.16 -1.70
N LEU A 111 9.55 -20.54 -2.72
CA LEU A 111 9.33 -19.13 -3.00
C LEU A 111 7.91 -18.99 -3.56
N LYS A 112 7.05 -18.29 -2.82
CA LYS A 112 5.65 -18.07 -3.15
C LYS A 112 5.27 -16.61 -2.92
N ASP A 113 4.27 -16.13 -3.67
CA ASP A 113 3.77 -14.76 -3.59
C ASP A 113 4.80 -13.67 -3.92
N TRP A 114 5.79 -13.98 -4.77
CA TRP A 114 6.76 -12.96 -5.16
C TRP A 114 6.17 -12.01 -6.19
N HIS A 115 5.94 -10.76 -5.79
CA HIS A 115 5.50 -9.65 -6.65
C HIS A 115 6.56 -9.27 -7.70
N PHE A 116 6.83 -10.17 -8.63
CA PHE A 116 7.97 -10.08 -9.55
C PHE A 116 7.86 -8.84 -10.45
N VAL A 117 6.66 -8.55 -10.98
CA VAL A 117 6.49 -7.40 -11.89
C VAL A 117 6.66 -6.08 -11.15
N LYS A 118 6.27 -6.01 -9.87
CA LYS A 118 6.54 -4.85 -9.02
C LYS A 118 8.03 -4.70 -8.70
N ALA A 119 8.73 -5.81 -8.43
CA ALA A 119 10.16 -5.81 -8.16
C ALA A 119 11.01 -5.48 -9.41
N PHE A 120 10.57 -5.91 -10.58
CA PHE A 120 11.29 -5.77 -11.86
C PHE A 120 10.34 -5.31 -12.99
N PRO A 121 9.83 -4.06 -12.94
CA PRO A 121 8.86 -3.56 -13.90
C PRO A 121 9.40 -3.49 -15.33
N ASP A 122 10.70 -3.22 -15.48
CA ASP A 122 11.36 -3.12 -16.78
C ASP A 122 11.62 -4.48 -17.44
N GLU A 123 11.55 -5.59 -16.69
CA GLU A 123 11.91 -6.89 -17.24
C GLU A 123 10.90 -7.44 -18.24
N LYS A 124 9.63 -7.02 -18.10
CA LYS A 124 8.53 -7.40 -19.00
C LYS A 124 8.53 -8.90 -19.29
N ALA A 125 8.65 -9.70 -18.23
CA ALA A 125 8.82 -11.15 -18.31
C ALA A 125 7.67 -11.86 -19.06
N TYR A 126 6.49 -11.25 -19.09
CA TYR A 126 5.32 -11.74 -19.82
C TYR A 126 4.37 -10.58 -20.18
N LYS A 127 3.34 -10.92 -20.96
CA LYS A 127 2.17 -10.06 -21.23
C LYS A 127 0.91 -10.77 -20.76
N VAL A 128 -0.05 -10.03 -20.21
CA VAL A 128 -1.35 -10.60 -19.82
C VAL A 128 -2.09 -11.06 -21.08
N PRO A 129 -2.48 -12.36 -21.18
CA PRO A 129 -3.27 -12.86 -22.31
C PRO A 129 -4.62 -12.16 -22.44
N GLU A 130 -5.14 -12.03 -23.65
CA GLU A 130 -6.36 -11.25 -23.93
C GLU A 130 -7.59 -11.72 -23.15
N VAL A 131 -7.74 -13.04 -23.01
CA VAL A 131 -8.80 -13.66 -22.21
C VAL A 131 -8.80 -13.24 -20.73
N PHE A 132 -7.67 -12.71 -20.23
CA PHE A 132 -7.50 -12.31 -18.83
C PHE A 132 -7.29 -10.79 -18.65
N LYS A 133 -7.50 -9.97 -19.70
CA LYS A 133 -7.27 -8.52 -19.64
C LYS A 133 -8.36 -7.73 -18.92
N ASP A 134 -9.57 -8.28 -18.77
CA ASP A 134 -10.64 -7.72 -17.95
C ASP A 134 -10.32 -7.91 -16.46
N ASP A 135 -9.36 -7.13 -15.98
CA ASP A 135 -8.71 -7.27 -14.67
C ASP A 135 -8.83 -5.95 -13.90
N TRP A 136 -9.95 -5.81 -13.19
CA TRP A 136 -10.26 -4.61 -12.41
C TRP A 136 -9.33 -4.47 -11.20
N LEU A 137 -8.90 -5.60 -10.66
CA LEU A 137 -8.08 -5.65 -9.46
C LEU A 137 -6.72 -5.02 -9.71
N ASN A 138 -5.99 -5.52 -10.70
CA ASN A 138 -4.67 -5.00 -11.02
C ASN A 138 -4.75 -3.64 -11.69
N ALA A 139 -5.82 -3.33 -12.45
CA ALA A 139 -6.04 -1.98 -12.96
C ALA A 139 -6.07 -0.93 -11.85
N TYR A 140 -6.78 -1.20 -10.75
CA TYR A 140 -6.80 -0.30 -9.61
C TYR A 140 -5.42 -0.20 -8.92
N TRP A 141 -4.84 -1.31 -8.49
CA TRP A 141 -3.65 -1.28 -7.62
C TRP A 141 -2.40 -0.75 -8.29
N ILE A 142 -2.21 -1.03 -9.58
CA ILE A 142 -1.10 -0.49 -10.36
C ILE A 142 -1.17 1.05 -10.42
N ASN A 143 -2.39 1.61 -10.48
CA ASN A 143 -2.59 3.06 -10.61
C ASN A 143 -2.74 3.78 -9.26
N SER A 144 -3.19 3.10 -8.20
CA SER A 144 -3.51 3.74 -6.91
C SER A 144 -2.40 3.63 -5.86
N SER A 145 -1.68 2.50 -5.78
CA SER A 145 -0.70 2.25 -4.71
C SER A 145 0.62 1.61 -5.16
N GLN A 146 0.83 1.45 -6.47
CA GLN A 146 1.97 0.69 -7.04
C GLN A 146 2.06 -0.74 -6.50
N ASP A 147 0.93 -1.35 -6.15
CA ASP A 147 0.86 -2.77 -5.76
C ASP A 147 0.28 -3.64 -6.87
N ASP A 148 0.41 -4.96 -6.75
CA ASP A 148 -0.18 -5.90 -7.70
C ASP A 148 -0.56 -7.24 -7.08
N TYR A 149 -1.43 -7.97 -7.78
CA TYR A 149 -1.85 -9.34 -7.45
C TYR A 149 -1.28 -10.30 -8.51
N ARG A 150 0.02 -10.15 -8.77
CA ARG A 150 0.76 -10.83 -9.84
C ARG A 150 2.01 -11.46 -9.23
N PHE A 151 2.02 -12.78 -9.17
CA PHE A 151 2.95 -13.52 -8.34
C PHE A 151 3.78 -14.49 -9.17
N SER A 152 5.05 -14.63 -8.81
CA SER A 152 5.90 -15.73 -9.28
C SER A 152 6.07 -16.74 -8.15
N TYR A 153 6.02 -18.02 -8.52
CA TYR A 153 6.21 -19.14 -7.61
C TYR A 153 7.34 -20.03 -8.14
N MET A 154 8.28 -20.39 -7.26
CA MET A 154 9.44 -21.20 -7.61
C MET A 154 9.73 -22.20 -6.49
N GLY A 155 9.83 -23.48 -6.81
CA GLY A 155 10.00 -24.53 -5.79
C GLY A 155 10.47 -25.87 -6.36
N GLY A 156 11.09 -26.66 -5.48
CA GLY A 156 11.54 -28.02 -5.77
C GLY A 156 10.40 -29.05 -5.73
N HIS A 157 10.76 -30.33 -5.87
CA HIS A 157 9.83 -31.44 -5.71
C HIS A 157 9.19 -31.41 -4.31
N ASP A 158 7.94 -31.84 -4.19
CA ASP A 158 7.15 -31.91 -2.95
C ASP A 158 6.83 -30.59 -2.23
N THR A 159 7.37 -29.46 -2.71
CA THR A 159 6.86 -28.14 -2.32
C THR A 159 5.42 -27.98 -2.78
N PHE A 160 4.57 -27.36 -1.95
CA PHE A 160 3.13 -27.32 -2.21
C PHE A 160 2.46 -26.11 -1.59
N THR A 161 1.35 -25.69 -2.18
CA THR A 161 0.41 -24.75 -1.56
C THR A 161 -0.73 -25.53 -0.91
N PRO A 162 -0.96 -25.38 0.41
CA PRO A 162 -2.05 -26.06 1.11
C PRO A 162 -3.44 -25.77 0.52
N MET A 163 -4.44 -26.54 0.93
CA MET A 163 -5.82 -26.36 0.48
C MET A 163 -6.34 -24.96 0.82
N HIS A 164 -6.82 -24.25 -0.19
CA HIS A 164 -7.42 -22.93 -0.04
C HIS A 164 -8.35 -22.61 -1.20
N SER A 165 -9.11 -21.53 -1.10
CA SER A 165 -9.73 -20.85 -2.23
C SER A 165 -9.16 -19.44 -2.31
N ASP A 166 -9.01 -18.88 -3.50
CA ASP A 166 -8.44 -17.56 -3.68
C ASP A 166 -9.13 -16.46 -2.86
N VAL A 167 -8.33 -15.54 -2.33
CA VAL A 167 -8.79 -14.39 -1.53
C VAL A 167 -9.74 -13.51 -2.34
N TYR A 168 -10.62 -12.79 -1.65
CA TYR A 168 -11.67 -11.94 -2.24
C TYR A 168 -12.64 -12.65 -3.19
N ARG A 169 -12.62 -13.99 -3.21
CA ARG A 169 -13.27 -14.78 -4.26
C ARG A 169 -12.89 -14.28 -5.66
N SER A 170 -11.63 -13.87 -5.80
CA SER A 170 -11.07 -13.51 -7.09
C SER A 170 -11.06 -14.73 -8.03
N TYR A 171 -10.95 -14.44 -9.31
CA TYR A 171 -10.47 -15.40 -10.29
C TYR A 171 -8.96 -15.51 -10.17
N SER A 172 -8.42 -16.66 -10.60
CA SER A 172 -6.98 -16.84 -10.70
C SER A 172 -6.59 -17.57 -11.98
N TRP A 173 -5.39 -17.31 -12.47
CA TRP A 173 -4.78 -18.06 -13.56
C TRP A 173 -3.35 -18.33 -13.20
N SER A 174 -2.87 -19.53 -13.53
CA SER A 174 -1.50 -19.94 -13.31
C SER A 174 -0.92 -20.47 -14.61
N SER A 175 0.10 -19.82 -15.13
CA SER A 175 0.88 -20.27 -16.27
C SER A 175 2.14 -20.96 -15.78
N ASN A 176 2.25 -22.27 -16.02
CA ASN A 176 3.39 -23.05 -15.61
C ASN A 176 4.52 -22.87 -16.63
N ILE A 177 5.64 -22.29 -16.22
CA ILE A 177 6.76 -21.96 -17.10
C ILE A 177 7.65 -23.18 -17.34
N CYS A 178 7.95 -23.93 -16.27
CA CYS A 178 8.62 -25.23 -16.34
C CYS A 178 8.25 -26.13 -15.15
N GLY A 179 8.54 -27.43 -15.27
CA GLY A 179 8.20 -28.44 -14.27
C GLY A 179 6.75 -28.91 -14.40
N ILE A 180 6.24 -29.66 -13.42
CA ILE A 180 4.86 -30.15 -13.42
C ILE A 180 4.16 -29.69 -12.14
N LYS A 181 2.95 -29.13 -12.27
CA LYS A 181 2.08 -28.83 -11.13
C LYS A 181 0.91 -29.79 -11.11
N LYS A 182 0.76 -30.53 -10.00
CA LYS A 182 -0.41 -31.35 -9.75
C LYS A 182 -1.43 -30.53 -8.98
N TRP A 183 -2.54 -30.24 -9.64
CA TRP A 183 -3.68 -29.55 -9.07
C TRP A 183 -4.74 -30.55 -8.66
N THR A 184 -5.29 -30.37 -7.46
CA THR A 184 -6.54 -31.03 -7.05
C THR A 184 -7.57 -29.95 -6.75
N LEU A 185 -8.63 -29.86 -7.55
CA LEU A 185 -9.65 -28.82 -7.44
C LEU A 185 -10.99 -29.39 -6.98
N PHE A 186 -11.71 -28.61 -6.18
CA PHE A 186 -13.03 -28.90 -5.65
C PHE A 186 -13.98 -27.74 -6.00
N PRO A 187 -15.10 -28.02 -6.70
CA PRO A 187 -16.13 -27.03 -6.99
C PRO A 187 -16.64 -26.33 -5.73
N PRO A 188 -17.10 -25.07 -5.85
CA PRO A 188 -17.84 -24.39 -4.79
C PRO A 188 -19.10 -25.20 -4.41
N ASP A 189 -19.69 -24.88 -3.26
CA ASP A 189 -20.85 -25.56 -2.66
C ASP A 189 -20.57 -26.98 -2.11
N GLN A 190 -19.29 -27.31 -1.91
CA GLN A 190 -18.84 -28.56 -1.30
C GLN A 190 -18.06 -28.36 0.01
N GLU A 191 -18.06 -27.13 0.56
CA GLU A 191 -17.27 -26.72 1.72
C GLU A 191 -17.52 -27.60 2.94
N GLU A 192 -18.76 -28.06 3.15
CA GLU A 192 -19.10 -28.92 4.27
C GLU A 192 -18.40 -30.28 4.23
N TYR A 193 -18.05 -30.77 3.03
CA TYR A 193 -17.30 -32.02 2.88
C TYR A 193 -15.80 -31.80 3.17
N LEU A 194 -15.32 -30.57 3.06
CA LEU A 194 -13.91 -30.21 3.21
C LEU A 194 -13.57 -29.71 4.62
N LYS A 195 -14.56 -29.57 5.51
CA LYS A 195 -14.41 -29.00 6.85
C LYS A 195 -14.61 -30.03 7.96
N ASP A 196 -13.95 -29.79 9.09
CA ASP A 196 -14.19 -30.52 10.33
C ASP A 196 -15.43 -29.97 11.06
N LYS A 197 -15.80 -30.59 12.19
CA LYS A 197 -16.95 -30.18 13.01
C LYS A 197 -16.86 -28.77 13.60
N PHE A 198 -15.68 -28.16 13.59
CA PHE A 198 -15.42 -26.80 14.06
C PHE A 198 -15.32 -25.80 12.90
N GLY A 199 -15.54 -26.24 11.66
CA GLY A 199 -15.48 -25.41 10.47
C GLY A 199 -14.08 -25.21 9.88
N ASN A 200 -13.04 -25.88 10.41
CA ASN A 200 -11.69 -25.79 9.86
C ASN A 200 -11.58 -26.61 8.58
N LEU A 201 -10.94 -26.05 7.55
CA LEU A 201 -10.65 -26.75 6.30
C LEU A 201 -9.56 -27.82 6.50
N VAL A 202 -9.63 -28.90 5.71
CA VAL A 202 -8.48 -29.82 5.53
C VAL A 202 -7.27 -28.99 5.11
N TYR A 203 -6.12 -29.14 5.78
CA TYR A 203 -4.90 -28.39 5.46
C TYR A 203 -4.13 -29.02 4.29
N ASP A 204 -3.87 -30.32 4.36
CA ASP A 204 -3.16 -31.09 3.33
C ASP A 204 -3.98 -32.32 2.94
N ILE A 205 -4.37 -32.40 1.67
CA ILE A 205 -5.18 -33.53 1.17
C ILE A 205 -4.38 -34.79 0.85
N ARG A 206 -3.05 -34.77 0.97
CA ARG A 206 -2.21 -35.96 0.86
C ARG A 206 -2.36 -36.88 2.07
N GLU A 207 -2.67 -36.28 3.23
CA GLU A 207 -2.74 -36.97 4.53
C GLU A 207 -4.02 -36.58 5.30
N VAL A 208 -5.19 -36.90 4.74
CA VAL A 208 -6.47 -36.57 5.39
C VAL A 208 -6.80 -37.53 6.53
N ASP A 209 -6.92 -36.99 7.74
CA ASP A 209 -7.51 -37.69 8.88
C ASP A 209 -9.03 -37.84 8.69
N LEU A 210 -9.47 -39.05 8.35
CA LEU A 210 -10.88 -39.34 8.09
C LEU A 210 -11.74 -39.40 9.36
N GLU A 211 -11.15 -39.52 10.56
CA GLU A 211 -11.90 -39.39 11.81
C GLU A 211 -12.26 -37.92 12.04
N LYS A 212 -11.33 -37.01 11.73
CA LYS A 212 -11.55 -35.56 11.81
C LYS A 212 -12.41 -35.03 10.66
N PHE A 213 -12.27 -35.60 9.46
CA PHE A 213 -12.96 -35.19 8.23
C PHE A 213 -13.78 -36.35 7.63
N PRO A 214 -14.82 -36.85 8.32
CA PRO A 214 -15.54 -38.07 7.92
C PRO A 214 -16.31 -37.92 6.61
N ARG A 215 -16.64 -36.69 6.20
CA ARG A 215 -17.37 -36.41 4.96
C ARG A 215 -16.45 -36.19 3.75
N PHE A 216 -15.13 -36.13 3.92
CA PHE A 216 -14.20 -35.77 2.84
C PHE A 216 -14.31 -36.66 1.60
N GLN A 217 -14.54 -37.96 1.79
CA GLN A 217 -14.65 -38.92 0.68
C GLN A 217 -15.89 -38.69 -0.22
N GLN A 218 -16.87 -37.90 0.25
CA GLN A 218 -18.08 -37.54 -0.48
C GLN A 218 -17.85 -36.41 -1.49
N ALA A 219 -16.76 -35.65 -1.34
CA ALA A 219 -16.45 -34.53 -2.23
C ALA A 219 -16.13 -35.01 -3.66
N LYS A 220 -16.60 -34.24 -4.65
CA LYS A 220 -16.21 -34.36 -6.05
C LYS A 220 -14.98 -33.50 -6.32
N LYS A 221 -14.03 -34.03 -7.08
CA LYS A 221 -12.77 -33.33 -7.39
C LYS A 221 -12.30 -33.52 -8.82
N ALA A 222 -11.57 -32.54 -9.36
CA ALA A 222 -10.73 -32.71 -10.54
C ALA A 222 -9.27 -32.87 -10.13
N VAL A 223 -8.52 -33.72 -10.83
CA VAL A 223 -7.06 -33.82 -10.67
C VAL A 223 -6.42 -33.55 -12.03
N LEU A 224 -5.52 -32.57 -12.07
CA LEU A 224 -4.84 -32.14 -13.29
C LEU A 224 -3.33 -32.10 -13.07
N TYR A 225 -2.57 -32.58 -14.04
CA TYR A 225 -1.12 -32.42 -14.10
C TYR A 225 -0.79 -31.37 -15.17
N GLN A 226 -0.63 -30.13 -14.73
CA GLN A 226 -0.29 -29.00 -15.58
C GLN A 226 1.18 -29.08 -15.98
N ARG A 227 1.44 -29.09 -17.29
CA ARG A 227 2.79 -29.23 -17.88
C ARG A 227 3.37 -27.88 -18.30
N ASP A 228 4.60 -27.92 -18.82
CA ASP A 228 5.30 -26.73 -19.30
C ASP A 228 4.48 -25.95 -20.34
N GLY A 229 4.32 -24.66 -20.08
CA GLY A 229 3.60 -23.71 -20.91
C GLY A 229 2.10 -23.66 -20.75
N GLU A 230 1.49 -24.68 -20.13
CA GLU A 230 0.04 -24.72 -19.95
C GLU A 230 -0.41 -23.67 -18.94
N THR A 231 -1.61 -23.14 -19.14
CA THR A 231 -2.20 -22.12 -18.26
C THR A 231 -3.54 -22.60 -17.75
N LEU A 232 -3.67 -22.74 -16.43
CA LEU A 232 -4.92 -23.11 -15.77
C LEU A 232 -5.67 -21.85 -15.36
N PHE A 233 -6.94 -21.73 -15.76
CA PHE A 233 -7.91 -20.82 -15.17
C PHE A 233 -8.58 -21.48 -13.97
N VAL A 234 -8.49 -20.84 -12.81
CA VAL A 234 -9.13 -21.21 -11.55
C VAL A 234 -10.30 -20.25 -11.29
N PRO A 235 -11.54 -20.74 -11.32
CA PRO A 235 -12.70 -19.88 -11.12
C PRO A 235 -12.89 -19.48 -9.67
N SER A 236 -13.79 -18.52 -9.46
CA SER A 236 -14.05 -17.92 -8.16
C SER A 236 -14.61 -18.94 -7.19
N GLY A 237 -14.01 -19.02 -6.00
CA GLY A 237 -14.48 -19.88 -4.92
C GLY A 237 -14.12 -21.36 -5.03
N TRP A 238 -13.38 -21.76 -6.07
CA TRP A 238 -12.91 -23.14 -6.20
C TRP A 238 -11.78 -23.43 -5.20
N PHE A 239 -11.99 -24.45 -4.36
CA PHE A 239 -10.96 -24.91 -3.43
C PHE A 239 -9.93 -25.75 -4.17
N HIS A 240 -8.66 -25.55 -3.86
CA HIS A 240 -7.60 -26.27 -4.53
C HIS A 240 -6.33 -26.41 -3.67
N GLN A 241 -5.60 -27.50 -3.92
CA GLN A 241 -4.23 -27.74 -3.46
C GLN A 241 -3.33 -27.97 -4.68
N VAL A 242 -2.10 -27.45 -4.60
CA VAL A 242 -1.13 -27.50 -5.70
C VAL A 242 0.17 -28.09 -5.20
N GLU A 243 0.63 -29.17 -5.82
CA GLU A 243 1.88 -29.86 -5.52
C GLU A 243 2.86 -29.69 -6.69
N ASN A 244 4.12 -29.38 -6.40
CA ASN A 244 5.17 -29.26 -7.40
C ASN A 244 5.87 -30.62 -7.59
N ILE A 245 5.95 -31.06 -8.84
CA ILE A 245 6.65 -32.27 -9.25
C ILE A 245 7.87 -31.83 -10.06
N GLY A 246 9.04 -31.95 -9.42
CA GLY A 246 10.31 -31.46 -9.96
C GLY A 246 10.52 -29.97 -9.70
N ALA A 247 11.57 -29.40 -10.28
CA ALA A 247 11.85 -27.97 -10.15
C ALA A 247 10.87 -27.16 -11.02
N THR A 248 10.01 -26.38 -10.38
CA THR A 248 8.89 -25.67 -11.02
C THR A 248 9.05 -24.16 -10.98
N ILE A 249 8.57 -23.50 -12.04
CA ILE A 249 8.34 -22.05 -12.06
C ILE A 249 6.94 -21.81 -12.58
N SER A 250 6.15 -20.96 -11.93
CA SER A 250 4.90 -20.44 -12.50
C SER A 250 4.73 -18.95 -12.28
N ILE A 251 3.94 -18.35 -13.16
CA ILE A 251 3.44 -16.99 -13.03
C ILE A 251 1.93 -17.08 -12.81
N ASN A 252 1.44 -16.39 -11.79
CA ASN A 252 0.06 -16.45 -11.34
C ASN A 252 -0.52 -15.04 -11.21
N HIS A 253 -1.80 -14.89 -11.50
CA HIS A 253 -2.56 -13.67 -11.25
C HIS A 253 -3.83 -13.98 -10.50
N ASN A 254 -4.16 -13.13 -9.54
CA ASN A 254 -5.53 -12.99 -9.07
C ASN A 254 -6.15 -11.76 -9.75
N TRP A 255 -7.41 -11.87 -10.16
CA TRP A 255 -8.18 -10.74 -10.69
C TRP A 255 -9.66 -10.79 -10.38
N CYS A 256 -10.32 -9.65 -10.49
CA CYS A 256 -11.77 -9.53 -10.41
C CYS A 256 -12.30 -8.75 -11.62
N ASN A 257 -13.56 -8.98 -11.95
CA ASN A 257 -14.30 -8.18 -12.93
C ASN A 257 -15.80 -8.23 -12.66
N SER A 258 -16.61 -7.70 -13.58
CA SER A 258 -18.06 -7.64 -13.46
C SER A 258 -18.74 -9.02 -13.21
N ASN A 259 -18.10 -10.13 -13.60
CA ASN A 259 -18.69 -11.47 -13.51
C ASN A 259 -18.59 -12.08 -12.12
N ASN A 260 -17.45 -11.92 -11.42
CA ASN A 260 -17.29 -12.40 -10.04
C ASN A 260 -17.53 -11.32 -8.98
N LEU A 261 -17.79 -10.06 -9.37
CA LEU A 261 -17.97 -8.94 -8.43
C LEU A 261 -18.96 -9.24 -7.30
N TYR A 262 -20.09 -9.90 -7.61
CA TYR A 262 -21.08 -10.25 -6.60
C TYR A 262 -20.54 -11.26 -5.58
N LEU A 263 -19.73 -12.24 -6.00
CA LEU A 263 -19.08 -13.20 -5.11
C LEU A 263 -18.04 -12.50 -4.22
N THR A 264 -17.27 -11.56 -4.78
CA THR A 264 -16.34 -10.71 -4.02
C THR A 264 -17.07 -9.91 -2.95
N TYR A 265 -18.16 -9.22 -3.30
CA TYR A 265 -19.01 -8.50 -2.35
C TYR A 265 -19.54 -9.41 -1.25
N ARG A 266 -20.10 -10.57 -1.59
CA ARG A 266 -20.66 -11.51 -0.61
C ARG A 266 -19.61 -12.07 0.34
N SER A 267 -18.39 -12.29 -0.14
CA SER A 267 -17.27 -12.69 0.72
C SER A 267 -16.94 -11.59 1.72
N LEU A 268 -16.76 -10.36 1.25
CA LEU A 268 -16.43 -9.24 2.12
C LEU A 268 -17.56 -8.92 3.12
N ALA A 269 -18.82 -9.03 2.70
CA ALA A 269 -19.99 -8.88 3.57
C ALA A 269 -20.05 -9.95 4.66
N LYS A 270 -19.68 -11.20 4.33
CA LYS A 270 -19.59 -12.27 5.32
C LYS A 270 -18.46 -11.98 6.31
N ASP A 271 -17.27 -11.65 5.83
CA ASP A 271 -16.12 -11.36 6.69
C ASP A 271 -16.41 -10.15 7.59
N TYR A 272 -17.15 -9.15 7.08
CA TYR A 272 -17.60 -8.01 7.87
C TYR A 272 -18.55 -8.41 9.01
N LYS A 273 -19.50 -9.32 8.74
CA LYS A 273 -20.40 -9.86 9.77
C LYS A 273 -19.63 -10.67 10.81
N ASP A 274 -18.64 -11.44 10.39
CA ASP A 274 -17.81 -12.25 11.29
C ASP A 274 -16.97 -11.36 12.23
N VAL A 275 -16.26 -10.35 11.70
CA VAL A 275 -15.47 -9.43 12.55
C VAL A 275 -16.36 -8.61 13.47
N LYS A 276 -17.52 -8.14 13.00
CA LYS A 276 -18.49 -7.40 13.81
C LYS A 276 -19.03 -8.25 14.96
N GLY A 277 -19.37 -9.51 14.68
CA GLY A 277 -19.81 -10.46 15.70
C GLY A 277 -18.72 -10.83 16.71
N ALA A 278 -17.46 -10.85 16.28
CA ALA A 278 -16.32 -11.17 17.14
C ALA A 278 -16.01 -10.11 18.22
N ILE A 279 -16.48 -8.87 18.04
CA ILE A 279 -16.29 -7.76 18.99
C ILE A 279 -17.59 -7.20 19.55
N ASP A 280 -18.73 -7.88 19.34
CA ASP A 280 -20.04 -7.36 19.73
C ASP A 280 -20.17 -7.15 21.26
N ASP A 281 -19.40 -7.88 22.06
CA ASP A 281 -19.34 -7.77 23.52
C ASP A 281 -18.81 -6.42 24.03
N ILE A 282 -17.96 -5.75 23.25
CA ILE A 282 -17.40 -4.43 23.61
C ILE A 282 -18.20 -3.27 23.00
N LYS A 283 -19.27 -3.53 22.25
CA LYS A 283 -20.07 -2.51 21.57
C LYS A 283 -20.65 -1.47 22.53
N GLU A 284 -21.09 -1.88 23.73
CA GLU A 284 -21.64 -0.98 24.75
C GLU A 284 -20.59 -0.10 25.43
N SER A 285 -19.30 -0.43 25.28
CA SER A 285 -18.19 0.32 25.89
C SER A 285 -17.71 1.51 25.07
N MET A 286 -18.24 1.70 23.87
CA MET A 286 -17.82 2.75 22.94
C MET A 286 -19.01 3.35 22.18
N SER A 287 -18.80 4.49 21.52
CA SER A 287 -19.83 5.04 20.63
C SER A 287 -20.04 4.14 19.41
N GLU A 288 -21.22 4.23 18.80
CA GLU A 288 -21.53 3.48 17.56
C GLU A 288 -20.53 3.78 16.44
N GLN A 289 -19.99 4.99 16.38
CA GLN A 289 -18.99 5.40 15.40
C GLN A 289 -17.63 4.74 15.65
N GLU A 290 -17.18 4.69 16.91
CA GLU A 290 -15.93 4.03 17.29
C GLU A 290 -16.02 2.52 17.02
N PHE A 291 -17.14 1.90 17.36
CA PHE A 291 -17.38 0.48 17.08
C PHE A 291 -17.28 0.15 15.59
N MET A 292 -17.91 0.98 14.75
CA MET A 292 -17.89 0.77 13.30
C MET A 292 -16.52 1.02 12.69
N ALA A 293 -15.79 2.04 13.17
CA ALA A 293 -14.42 2.28 12.76
C ALA A 293 -13.50 1.10 13.11
N GLU A 294 -13.67 0.52 14.30
CA GLU A 294 -12.92 -0.66 14.71
C GLU A 294 -13.31 -1.90 13.89
N CYS A 295 -14.60 -2.10 13.59
CA CYS A 295 -15.02 -3.15 12.67
C CYS A 295 -14.37 -3.02 11.29
N GLN A 296 -14.25 -1.79 10.75
CA GLN A 296 -13.57 -1.56 9.47
C GLN A 296 -12.06 -1.81 9.54
N HIS A 297 -11.43 -1.45 10.65
CA HIS A 297 -10.02 -1.73 10.90
C HIS A 297 -9.76 -3.25 10.97
N LEU A 298 -10.56 -3.97 11.76
CA LEU A 298 -10.47 -5.42 11.87
C LEU A 298 -10.79 -6.12 10.55
N LEU A 299 -11.78 -5.63 9.80
CA LEU A 299 -12.10 -6.15 8.47
C LEU A 299 -10.91 -6.01 7.53
N LEU A 300 -10.24 -4.85 7.53
CA LEU A 300 -9.02 -4.61 6.75
C LEU A 300 -7.89 -5.56 7.13
N MET A 301 -7.64 -5.74 8.44
CA MET A 301 -6.58 -6.63 8.93
C MET A 301 -6.87 -8.11 8.67
N HIS A 302 -8.14 -8.52 8.77
CA HIS A 302 -8.58 -9.90 8.56
C HIS A 302 -8.61 -10.27 7.08
N SER A 303 -9.22 -9.41 6.25
CA SER A 303 -9.58 -9.76 4.88
C SER A 303 -8.64 -9.14 3.86
N GLY A 304 -7.82 -8.15 4.26
CA GLY A 304 -6.97 -7.35 3.39
C GLY A 304 -7.69 -6.15 2.76
N TRP A 305 -9.03 -6.18 2.69
CA TRP A 305 -9.89 -5.06 2.27
C TRP A 305 -10.91 -4.72 3.35
N ASN A 306 -11.33 -3.46 3.38
CA ASN A 306 -12.55 -3.01 4.05
C ASN A 306 -13.52 -2.40 3.02
N TRP A 307 -14.65 -1.84 3.48
CA TRP A 307 -15.62 -1.24 2.55
C TRP A 307 -15.06 -0.03 1.81
N ASP A 308 -14.20 0.76 2.44
CA ASP A 308 -13.54 1.90 1.81
C ASP A 308 -12.68 1.47 0.61
N THR A 309 -11.85 0.43 0.77
CA THR A 309 -11.07 -0.15 -0.33
C THR A 309 -11.96 -0.67 -1.45
N PHE A 310 -13.00 -1.44 -1.11
CA PHE A 310 -13.92 -2.01 -2.10
C PHE A 310 -14.65 -0.93 -2.91
N LEU A 311 -15.17 0.10 -2.24
CA LEU A 311 -15.85 1.23 -2.89
C LEU A 311 -14.89 2.08 -3.72
N SER A 312 -13.64 2.24 -3.27
CA SER A 312 -12.60 2.95 -4.02
C SER A 312 -12.23 2.23 -5.33
N ILE A 313 -12.14 0.89 -5.30
CA ILE A 313 -11.97 0.09 -6.51
C ILE A 313 -13.14 0.31 -7.47
N LEU A 314 -14.39 0.18 -6.99
CA LEU A 314 -15.57 0.39 -7.83
C LEU A 314 -15.63 1.81 -8.41
N HIS A 315 -15.29 2.82 -7.61
CA HIS A 315 -15.21 4.19 -8.08
C HIS A 315 -14.22 4.32 -9.23
N TYR A 316 -12.97 3.91 -9.02
CA TYR A 316 -11.93 3.96 -10.06
C TYR A 316 -12.35 3.24 -11.34
N ILE A 317 -12.93 2.04 -11.22
CA ILE A 317 -13.33 1.27 -12.40
C ILE A 317 -14.42 1.99 -13.19
N THR A 318 -15.45 2.48 -12.51
CA THR A 318 -16.56 3.18 -13.16
C THR A 318 -16.20 4.55 -13.72
N SER A 319 -15.17 5.23 -13.18
CA SER A 319 -14.76 6.56 -13.65
C SER A 319 -13.64 6.53 -14.69
N GLU A 320 -12.69 5.60 -14.58
CA GLU A 320 -11.43 5.64 -15.34
C GLU A 320 -11.13 4.38 -16.19
N TYR A 321 -11.72 3.22 -15.89
CA TYR A 321 -11.33 1.95 -16.52
C TYR A 321 -12.32 1.41 -17.56
N MET A 322 -13.63 1.49 -17.29
CA MET A 322 -14.65 0.93 -18.17
C MET A 322 -14.60 1.57 -19.56
N THR A 323 -14.29 0.78 -20.58
CA THR A 323 -14.22 1.22 -21.98
C THR A 323 -14.75 0.14 -22.92
N ASP A 324 -15.32 0.54 -24.05
CA ASP A 324 -15.72 -0.43 -25.08
C ASP A 324 -14.48 -1.01 -25.75
N CYS A 325 -14.24 -2.31 -25.55
CA CYS A 325 -13.13 -3.06 -26.15
C CYS A 325 -13.48 -4.54 -26.31
N ASP A 326 -12.70 -5.27 -27.13
CA ASP A 326 -13.01 -6.66 -27.51
C ASP A 326 -12.76 -7.69 -26.39
N TYR A 327 -12.04 -7.30 -25.34
CA TYR A 327 -11.62 -8.16 -24.23
C TYR A 327 -12.31 -7.82 -22.91
N GLN A 328 -13.48 -7.19 -22.97
CA GLN A 328 -14.37 -6.94 -21.83
C GLN A 328 -15.85 -7.08 -22.25
N PRO A 329 -16.80 -7.25 -21.31
CA PRO A 329 -18.22 -7.14 -21.62
C PRO A 329 -18.57 -5.69 -21.96
N SER A 330 -19.72 -5.45 -22.60
CA SER A 330 -20.19 -4.07 -22.86
C SER A 330 -20.23 -3.23 -21.58
N VAL A 331 -19.93 -1.93 -21.67
CA VAL A 331 -19.96 -1.02 -20.51
C VAL A 331 -21.32 -1.07 -19.80
N GLN A 332 -22.42 -1.18 -20.55
CA GLN A 332 -23.76 -1.33 -19.97
C GLN A 332 -23.87 -2.55 -19.06
N TRP A 333 -23.42 -3.73 -19.51
CA TRP A 333 -23.41 -4.95 -18.69
C TRP A 333 -22.59 -4.75 -17.41
N GLN A 334 -21.40 -4.16 -17.52
CA GLN A 334 -20.54 -3.92 -16.37
C GLN A 334 -21.21 -2.99 -15.35
N ILE A 335 -21.83 -1.89 -15.80
CA ILE A 335 -22.58 -0.96 -14.95
C ILE A 335 -23.77 -1.65 -14.27
N GLU A 336 -24.51 -2.51 -14.98
CA GLU A 336 -25.63 -3.26 -14.40
C GLU A 336 -25.18 -4.18 -13.26
N LYS A 337 -24.01 -4.84 -13.40
CA LYS A 337 -23.43 -5.67 -12.34
C LYS A 337 -22.99 -4.84 -11.13
N VAL A 338 -22.32 -3.70 -11.36
CA VAL A 338 -21.94 -2.77 -10.29
C VAL A 338 -23.19 -2.27 -9.58
N LYS A 339 -24.21 -1.82 -10.30
CA LYS A 339 -25.46 -1.33 -9.73
C LYS A 339 -26.13 -2.39 -8.86
N LYS A 340 -26.23 -3.64 -9.32
CA LYS A 340 -26.79 -4.74 -8.52
C LYS A 340 -26.05 -4.94 -7.20
N VAL A 341 -24.72 -4.88 -7.23
CA VAL A 341 -23.88 -5.02 -6.04
C VAL A 341 -24.04 -3.82 -5.12
N MET A 342 -24.09 -2.60 -5.66
CA MET A 342 -24.33 -1.38 -4.88
C MET A 342 -25.72 -1.39 -4.23
N ASP A 343 -26.77 -1.79 -4.95
CA ASP A 343 -28.13 -1.90 -4.42
C ASP A 343 -28.17 -2.92 -3.26
N SER A 344 -27.49 -4.07 -3.43
CA SER A 344 -27.37 -5.10 -2.38
C SER A 344 -26.61 -4.56 -1.16
N TRP A 345 -25.45 -3.93 -1.39
CA TRP A 345 -24.63 -3.31 -0.35
C TRP A 345 -25.41 -2.24 0.41
N VAL A 346 -26.15 -1.36 -0.29
CA VAL A 346 -26.97 -0.34 0.35
C VAL A 346 -28.09 -0.96 1.20
N SER A 347 -28.74 -2.03 0.72
CA SER A 347 -29.82 -2.67 1.47
C SER A 347 -29.35 -3.48 2.68
N GLU A 348 -28.22 -4.20 2.55
CA GLU A 348 -27.75 -5.13 3.58
C GLU A 348 -26.81 -4.45 4.58
N GLU A 349 -26.02 -3.49 4.12
CA GLU A 349 -24.94 -2.85 4.89
C GLU A 349 -25.14 -1.33 5.00
N GLY A 350 -25.82 -0.71 4.02
CA GLY A 350 -26.06 0.73 3.93
C GLY A 350 -27.24 1.28 4.74
N GLU A 351 -28.09 0.44 5.34
CA GLU A 351 -29.03 0.91 6.38
C GLU A 351 -28.28 1.44 7.62
N SER A 352 -27.00 1.09 7.79
CA SER A 352 -26.10 1.93 8.58
C SER A 352 -25.65 3.12 7.74
N LEU A 353 -26.53 4.12 7.65
CA LEU A 353 -26.28 5.45 7.12
C LEU A 353 -25.00 6.14 7.71
N ILE A 354 -24.36 5.52 8.70
CA ILE A 354 -23.12 5.84 9.41
C ILE A 354 -21.83 5.70 8.57
N PHE A 355 -21.88 5.09 7.38
CA PHE A 355 -20.72 5.07 6.45
C PHE A 355 -20.45 6.41 5.76
N LEU A 356 -21.49 7.21 5.48
CA LEU A 356 -21.29 8.52 4.88
C LEU A 356 -20.43 9.44 5.79
N PRO A 357 -20.61 9.46 7.13
CA PRO A 357 -19.67 10.12 8.05
C PRO A 357 -18.20 9.78 7.83
N LEU A 358 -17.87 8.52 7.52
CA LEU A 358 -16.50 8.09 7.24
C LEU A 358 -16.04 8.55 5.85
N LEU A 359 -16.86 8.30 4.82
CA LEU A 359 -16.57 8.68 3.43
C LEU A 359 -16.42 10.21 3.26
N TYR A 360 -17.26 10.98 3.93
CA TYR A 360 -17.28 12.44 3.88
C TYR A 360 -16.42 13.10 4.96
N LYS A 361 -15.71 12.31 5.80
CA LYS A 361 -14.75 12.86 6.76
C LYS A 361 -13.68 13.71 6.08
N HIS A 362 -13.31 13.32 4.86
CA HIS A 362 -12.40 14.04 3.99
C HIS A 362 -12.99 14.16 2.59
N VAL A 363 -13.36 15.38 2.17
CA VAL A 363 -13.88 15.65 0.83
C VAL A 363 -12.74 16.09 -0.09
N THR A 364 -12.57 15.42 -1.23
CA THR A 364 -11.61 15.83 -2.27
C THR A 364 -12.35 16.42 -3.48
N LEU A 365 -11.95 17.62 -3.89
CA LEU A 365 -12.55 18.40 -4.96
C LEU A 365 -11.48 18.66 -6.02
N GLY A 366 -11.51 17.87 -7.10
CA GLY A 366 -10.57 18.05 -8.22
C GLY A 366 -11.20 18.00 -9.61
N HIS A 367 -12.34 17.32 -9.77
CA HIS A 367 -13.03 17.22 -11.05
C HIS A 367 -14.34 18.01 -11.06
N ARG A 368 -14.55 18.83 -12.11
CA ARG A 368 -15.72 19.72 -12.22
C ARG A 368 -17.06 18.96 -12.14
N THR A 369 -17.10 17.73 -12.67
CA THR A 369 -18.31 16.88 -12.59
C THR A 369 -18.59 16.44 -11.16
N GLN A 370 -17.56 16.02 -10.40
CA GLN A 370 -17.70 15.61 -9.00
C GLN A 370 -18.18 16.76 -8.12
N ILE A 371 -17.63 17.96 -8.35
CA ILE A 371 -18.04 19.18 -7.68
C ILE A 371 -19.53 19.46 -7.92
N LYS A 372 -19.98 19.42 -9.17
CA LYS A 372 -21.40 19.63 -9.50
C LYS A 372 -22.31 18.55 -8.91
N GLN A 373 -21.87 17.29 -8.92
CA GLN A 373 -22.61 16.18 -8.31
C GLN A 373 -22.72 16.36 -6.80
N LEU A 374 -21.65 16.81 -6.14
CA LEU A 374 -21.67 17.13 -4.73
C LEU A 374 -22.58 18.32 -4.43
N GLU A 375 -22.52 19.40 -5.22
CA GLU A 375 -23.45 20.54 -5.10
C GLU A 375 -24.89 20.08 -5.21
N GLN A 376 -25.23 19.36 -6.28
CA GLN A 376 -26.57 18.83 -6.51
C GLN A 376 -26.99 17.85 -5.41
N GLY A 377 -26.07 17.02 -4.91
CA GLY A 377 -26.32 16.11 -3.80
C GLY A 377 -26.63 16.86 -2.51
N LEU A 378 -25.83 17.86 -2.16
CA LEU A 378 -26.03 18.70 -0.96
C LEU A 378 -27.30 19.55 -1.05
N GLU A 379 -27.78 19.85 -2.26
CA GLU A 379 -29.05 20.55 -2.48
C GLU A 379 -30.27 19.64 -2.35
N ASN A 380 -30.18 18.40 -2.85
CA ASN A 380 -31.34 17.54 -3.02
C ASN A 380 -31.43 16.38 -2.00
N ASN A 381 -30.42 16.19 -1.17
CA ASN A 381 -30.36 15.10 -0.19
C ASN A 381 -30.09 15.63 1.23
N GLU A 382 -31.14 15.71 2.05
CA GLU A 382 -31.09 16.21 3.43
C GLU A 382 -30.10 15.43 4.31
N TYR A 383 -30.03 14.11 4.13
CA TYR A 383 -29.14 13.27 4.91
C TYR A 383 -27.66 13.53 4.54
N LEU A 384 -27.35 13.59 3.25
CA LEU A 384 -26.01 13.95 2.79
C LEU A 384 -25.62 15.35 3.27
N GLN A 385 -26.56 16.29 3.27
CA GLN A 385 -26.33 17.62 3.81
C GLN A 385 -25.98 17.58 5.30
N GLN A 386 -26.73 16.80 6.11
CA GLN A 386 -26.44 16.62 7.52
C GLN A 386 -25.05 16.00 7.71
N VAL A 387 -24.74 14.94 6.96
CA VAL A 387 -23.48 14.22 7.09
C VAL A 387 -22.29 15.11 6.73
N ALA A 388 -22.32 15.76 5.58
CA ALA A 388 -21.24 16.64 5.13
C ALA A 388 -21.03 17.81 6.12
N ARG A 389 -22.13 18.33 6.68
CA ARG A 389 -22.07 19.40 7.69
C ARG A 389 -21.43 18.93 9.00
N GLU A 390 -21.83 17.76 9.50
CA GLU A 390 -21.43 17.26 10.81
C GLU A 390 -20.03 16.62 10.80
N TYR A 391 -19.70 15.86 9.76
CA TYR A 391 -18.56 14.95 9.76
C TYR A 391 -17.39 15.35 8.89
N THR A 392 -17.55 16.28 7.94
CA THR A 392 -16.41 16.73 7.12
C THR A 392 -15.41 17.55 7.95
N LEU A 393 -14.24 16.95 8.18
CA LEU A 393 -13.13 17.53 8.94
C LEU A 393 -11.98 17.99 8.05
N ALA A 394 -11.88 17.46 6.84
CA ALA A 394 -10.81 17.79 5.90
C ALA A 394 -11.36 18.04 4.49
N VAL A 395 -10.76 19.01 3.78
CA VAL A 395 -11.06 19.29 2.38
C VAL A 395 -9.75 19.38 1.58
N THR A 396 -9.67 18.66 0.47
CA THR A 396 -8.56 18.77 -0.50
C THR A 396 -9.05 19.40 -1.80
N PHE A 397 -8.35 20.41 -2.29
CA PHE A 397 -8.51 20.95 -3.63
C PHE A 397 -7.37 20.45 -4.52
N SER A 398 -7.66 19.68 -5.59
CA SER A 398 -6.64 19.18 -6.53
C SER A 398 -6.89 19.68 -7.95
N PHE A 399 -6.04 20.58 -8.47
CA PHE A 399 -6.22 21.16 -9.82
C PHE A 399 -4.92 21.35 -10.55
N ARG A 400 -4.74 20.66 -11.68
CA ARG A 400 -3.56 20.87 -12.55
C ARG A 400 -3.52 22.25 -13.21
N GLN A 401 -4.66 22.78 -13.63
CA GLN A 401 -4.75 24.09 -14.29
C GLN A 401 -5.53 25.06 -13.40
N GLY A 402 -4.95 26.25 -13.19
CA GLY A 402 -5.47 27.32 -12.33
C GLY A 402 -6.85 27.77 -12.77
N SER A 403 -7.87 27.09 -12.27
CA SER A 403 -9.25 27.37 -12.63
C SER A 403 -9.84 28.46 -11.72
N ASN A 404 -10.61 29.34 -12.35
CA ASN A 404 -11.27 30.49 -11.74
C ASN A 404 -12.57 30.01 -11.07
N ASN A 405 -12.47 29.57 -9.83
CA ASN A 405 -13.48 28.70 -9.24
C ASN A 405 -14.30 29.44 -8.19
N SER A 406 -15.38 30.09 -8.64
CA SER A 406 -16.39 30.72 -7.78
C SER A 406 -17.23 29.71 -6.99
N PHE A 407 -17.16 28.42 -7.32
CA PHE A 407 -17.99 27.36 -6.74
C PHE A 407 -17.55 26.91 -5.34
N TRP A 408 -16.34 27.27 -4.90
CA TRP A 408 -15.87 26.97 -3.54
C TRP A 408 -16.78 27.50 -2.46
N LYS A 409 -17.33 28.68 -2.69
CA LYS A 409 -18.17 29.36 -1.73
C LYS A 409 -19.39 28.51 -1.38
N THR A 410 -20.11 28.03 -2.38
CA THR A 410 -21.34 27.25 -2.20
C THR A 410 -21.09 25.96 -1.42
N ILE A 411 -20.01 25.24 -1.75
CA ILE A 411 -19.68 23.98 -1.08
C ILE A 411 -19.15 24.23 0.34
N LEU A 412 -18.18 25.14 0.51
CA LEU A 412 -17.54 25.34 1.81
C LEU A 412 -18.48 25.92 2.87
N GLU A 413 -19.48 26.73 2.47
CA GLU A 413 -20.55 27.19 3.36
C GLU A 413 -21.36 26.02 3.94
N ARG A 414 -21.43 24.88 3.25
CA ARG A 414 -22.09 23.65 3.71
C ARG A 414 -21.17 22.73 4.53
N LEU A 415 -19.87 23.03 4.63
CA LEU A 415 -18.85 22.22 5.34
C LEU A 415 -18.24 22.98 6.54
N PRO A 416 -19.03 23.47 7.50
CA PRO A 416 -18.60 24.42 8.53
C PRO A 416 -17.63 23.84 9.58
N ASN A 417 -17.44 22.51 9.60
CA ASN A 417 -16.58 21.81 10.55
C ASN A 417 -15.20 21.46 9.99
N THR A 418 -14.86 21.94 8.79
CA THR A 418 -13.53 21.75 8.18
C THR A 418 -12.43 22.29 9.08
N ARG A 419 -11.53 21.40 9.53
CA ARG A 419 -10.36 21.71 10.37
C ARG A 419 -9.04 21.62 9.61
N ARG A 420 -9.01 20.88 8.50
CA ARG A 420 -7.82 20.65 7.68
C ARG A 420 -8.11 21.01 6.24
N LEU A 421 -7.21 21.75 5.63
CA LEU A 421 -7.36 22.24 4.28
C LEU A 421 -6.11 21.88 3.48
N TYR A 422 -6.28 21.26 2.32
CA TYR A 422 -5.18 20.86 1.45
C TYR A 422 -5.34 21.46 0.04
N PHE A 423 -4.24 21.91 -0.54
CA PHE A 423 -4.12 22.23 -1.96
C PHE A 423 -3.11 21.28 -2.59
N ARG A 424 -3.50 20.62 -3.70
CA ARG A 424 -2.66 19.65 -4.39
C ARG A 424 -2.60 19.92 -5.90
N ASP A 425 -1.46 19.61 -6.51
CA ASP A 425 -1.26 19.53 -7.96
C ASP A 425 -1.39 20.87 -8.72
N TYR A 426 -1.31 22.02 -8.05
CA TYR A 426 -1.44 23.33 -8.71
C TYR A 426 -0.14 23.76 -9.40
N MET A 427 -0.15 23.80 -10.73
CA MET A 427 0.96 24.42 -11.49
C MET A 427 1.14 25.92 -11.20
N SER A 428 0.14 26.57 -10.62
CA SER A 428 0.22 27.96 -10.17
C SER A 428 -0.88 28.22 -9.13
N LEU A 429 -0.47 28.47 -7.88
CA LEU A 429 -1.36 28.70 -6.75
C LEU A 429 -1.04 30.05 -6.11
N SER A 430 -1.95 31.02 -6.24
CA SER A 430 -1.74 32.32 -5.62
C SER A 430 -2.06 32.31 -4.12
N VAL A 431 -1.27 33.05 -3.33
CA VAL A 431 -1.57 33.23 -1.89
C VAL A 431 -2.94 33.85 -1.70
N LYS A 432 -3.35 34.79 -2.57
CA LYS A 432 -4.70 35.35 -2.58
C LYS A 432 -5.79 34.28 -2.68
N LYS A 433 -5.61 33.24 -3.51
CA LYS A 433 -6.57 32.14 -3.62
C LYS A 433 -6.64 31.31 -2.33
N ILE A 434 -5.51 31.06 -1.68
CA ILE A 434 -5.46 30.41 -0.37
C ILE A 434 -6.24 31.23 0.66
N GLN A 435 -5.99 32.54 0.72
CA GLN A 435 -6.69 33.46 1.64
C GLN A 435 -8.21 33.50 1.40
N GLN A 436 -8.65 33.48 0.15
CA GLN A 436 -10.07 33.42 -0.21
C GLN A 436 -10.76 32.13 0.27
N VAL A 437 -10.06 31.00 0.27
CA VAL A 437 -10.61 29.73 0.77
C VAL A 437 -10.57 29.68 2.30
N LEU A 438 -9.50 30.17 2.92
CA LEU A 438 -9.38 30.26 4.38
C LEU A 438 -10.45 31.17 4.98
N SER A 439 -10.83 32.26 4.31
CA SER A 439 -11.91 33.14 4.78
C SER A 439 -13.29 32.47 4.82
N LEU A 440 -13.48 31.42 4.01
CA LEU A 440 -14.69 30.59 4.00
C LEU A 440 -14.63 29.42 5.00
N THR A 441 -13.45 29.13 5.56
CA THR A 441 -13.20 27.97 6.41
C THR A 441 -12.57 28.37 7.75
N PRO A 442 -13.30 29.15 8.59
CA PRO A 442 -12.72 29.79 9.75
C PRO A 442 -12.22 28.82 10.82
N LYS A 443 -12.62 27.54 10.82
CA LYS A 443 -12.17 26.53 11.81
C LYS A 443 -10.88 25.80 11.39
N VAL A 444 -10.32 26.11 10.23
CA VAL A 444 -9.10 25.45 9.75
C VAL A 444 -7.93 25.75 10.67
N SER A 445 -7.31 24.69 11.19
CA SER A 445 -6.11 24.76 12.02
C SER A 445 -4.87 24.20 11.33
N LEU A 446 -5.05 23.39 10.28
CA LEU A 446 -3.97 22.82 9.47
C LEU A 446 -4.15 23.17 7.99
N LEU A 447 -3.11 23.77 7.40
CA LEU A 447 -3.00 24.05 5.98
C LEU A 447 -1.91 23.16 5.36
N GLY A 448 -2.27 22.33 4.40
CA GLY A 448 -1.36 21.55 3.58
C GLY A 448 -1.31 22.06 2.14
N ILE A 449 -0.12 22.14 1.57
CA ILE A 449 0.10 22.51 0.18
C ILE A 449 1.12 21.51 -0.38
N GLU A 450 0.73 20.83 -1.46
CA GLU A 450 1.46 19.66 -1.95
C GLU A 450 1.56 19.67 -3.47
N TYR A 451 2.75 19.44 -4.04
CA TYR A 451 2.94 19.40 -5.50
C TYR A 451 2.43 20.68 -6.19
N CYS A 452 2.72 21.84 -5.60
CA CYS A 452 2.23 23.14 -6.07
C CYS A 452 3.36 24.13 -6.38
N GLU A 453 3.08 25.13 -7.21
CA GLU A 453 3.92 26.33 -7.37
C GLU A 453 3.21 27.55 -6.75
N LEU A 454 3.70 28.02 -5.61
CA LEU A 454 3.17 29.21 -4.93
C LEU A 454 3.68 30.49 -5.58
N VAL A 455 2.74 31.30 -6.07
CA VAL A 455 3.03 32.52 -6.82
C VAL A 455 2.29 33.72 -6.23
N HIS A 456 2.81 34.92 -6.48
CA HIS A 456 2.20 36.20 -6.13
C HIS A 456 1.93 36.41 -4.62
N PRO A 457 2.23 37.60 -4.07
CA PRO A 457 1.84 37.91 -2.71
C PRO A 457 0.31 37.98 -2.60
N GLY A 458 -0.21 37.60 -1.43
CA GLY A 458 -1.61 37.78 -1.09
C GLY A 458 -1.92 39.21 -0.65
N GLU A 459 -3.11 39.40 -0.11
CA GLU A 459 -3.50 40.64 0.59
C GLU A 459 -3.01 40.61 2.05
N GLN A 460 -2.95 41.75 2.73
CA GLN A 460 -2.55 41.81 4.14
C GLN A 460 -3.71 41.36 5.05
N VAL A 461 -3.92 40.05 5.17
CA VAL A 461 -5.00 39.43 5.96
C VAL A 461 -4.41 38.33 6.85
N VAL A 462 -4.84 38.25 8.11
CA VAL A 462 -4.31 37.29 9.10
C VAL A 462 -5.36 36.25 9.50
N PHE A 463 -4.99 34.97 9.46
CA PHE A 463 -5.81 33.81 9.83
C PHE A 463 -5.27 33.17 11.11
N ARG A 464 -5.81 33.59 12.26
CA ARG A 464 -5.27 33.22 13.58
C ARG A 464 -5.45 31.76 13.97
N ASN A 465 -6.41 31.07 13.36
CA ASN A 465 -6.74 29.68 13.73
C ASN A 465 -5.77 28.67 13.10
N VAL A 466 -5.03 29.05 12.06
CA VAL A 466 -4.06 28.17 11.40
C VAL A 466 -2.79 28.10 12.24
N THR A 467 -2.57 26.96 12.87
CA THR A 467 -1.42 26.69 13.74
C THR A 467 -0.44 25.68 13.15
N SER A 468 -0.82 24.99 12.07
CA SER A 468 -0.01 23.98 11.41
C SER A 468 0.08 24.25 9.90
N LEU A 469 1.29 24.26 9.35
CA LEU A 469 1.54 24.41 7.92
C LEU A 469 2.41 23.27 7.41
N ASN A 470 1.97 22.61 6.34
CA ASN A 470 2.73 21.59 5.63
C ASN A 470 2.93 22.00 4.17
N LEU A 471 4.17 22.16 3.74
CA LEU A 471 4.55 22.38 2.33
C LEU A 471 5.35 21.15 1.86
N MET A 472 4.83 20.37 0.92
CA MET A 472 5.50 19.18 0.38
C MET A 472 5.64 19.30 -1.13
N TRP A 473 6.83 19.09 -1.69
CA TRP A 473 7.06 19.25 -3.13
C TRP A 473 6.48 20.57 -3.67
N THR A 474 6.62 21.63 -2.87
CA THR A 474 6.01 22.93 -3.15
C THR A 474 7.09 23.96 -3.40
N ASP A 475 7.10 24.45 -4.63
CA ASP A 475 7.96 25.55 -5.05
C ASP A 475 7.26 26.87 -4.70
N PHE A 476 8.02 27.93 -4.48
CA PHE A 476 7.47 29.24 -4.10
C PHE A 476 8.37 30.39 -4.54
N SER A 477 7.75 31.51 -4.95
CA SER A 477 8.46 32.78 -5.01
C SER A 477 8.64 33.37 -3.61
N LEU A 478 9.66 34.22 -3.43
CA LEU A 478 9.92 34.88 -2.16
C LEU A 478 8.72 35.67 -1.64
N GLU A 479 8.07 36.43 -2.53
CA GLU A 479 6.91 37.26 -2.20
C GLU A 479 5.70 36.40 -1.82
N ALA A 480 5.54 35.23 -2.45
CA ALA A 480 4.48 34.29 -2.11
C ALA A 480 4.73 33.62 -0.74
N ALA A 481 5.96 33.17 -0.46
CA ALA A 481 6.31 32.63 0.85
C ALA A 481 6.11 33.67 1.96
N GLN A 482 6.58 34.90 1.73
CA GLN A 482 6.39 36.00 2.66
C GLN A 482 4.92 36.31 2.91
N GLY A 483 4.13 36.46 1.84
CA GLY A 483 2.71 36.73 1.96
C GLY A 483 1.96 35.62 2.67
N LEU A 484 2.32 34.36 2.43
CA LEU A 484 1.74 33.22 3.12
C LEU A 484 2.07 33.26 4.62
N PHE A 485 3.34 33.34 5.01
CA PHE A 485 3.72 33.37 6.43
C PHE A 485 3.10 34.55 7.18
N GLN A 486 3.04 35.73 6.56
CA GLN A 486 2.38 36.91 7.14
C GLN A 486 0.88 36.69 7.35
N SER A 487 0.26 35.82 6.53
CA SER A 487 -1.15 35.48 6.67
C SER A 487 -1.43 34.51 7.81
N ILE A 488 -0.44 33.74 8.26
CA ILE A 488 -0.58 32.72 9.30
C ILE A 488 0.57 32.83 10.32
N PRO A 489 0.68 33.95 11.07
CA PRO A 489 1.82 34.21 11.95
C PRO A 489 1.82 33.37 13.24
N HIS A 490 0.71 32.69 13.59
CA HIS A 490 0.55 31.94 14.84
C HIS A 490 0.86 30.45 14.71
N LEU A 491 1.77 30.09 13.79
CA LEU A 491 2.17 28.71 13.60
C LEU A 491 2.86 28.16 14.86
N ARG A 492 2.50 26.93 15.21
CA ARG A 492 3.15 26.08 16.22
C ARG A 492 3.87 24.91 15.58
N GLN A 493 3.42 24.48 14.40
CA GLN A 493 4.00 23.40 13.64
C GLN A 493 4.23 23.81 12.18
N VAL A 494 5.43 23.56 11.68
CA VAL A 494 5.79 23.78 10.28
C VAL A 494 6.54 22.57 9.72
N THR A 495 6.09 22.10 8.57
CA THR A 495 6.80 21.12 7.75
C THR A 495 7.13 21.76 6.40
N LEU A 496 8.42 21.92 6.13
CA LEU A 496 8.96 22.32 4.84
C LEU A 496 9.65 21.10 4.22
N GLY A 497 8.92 20.36 3.39
CA GLY A 497 9.36 19.18 2.67
C GLY A 497 10.37 19.49 1.58
N ALA A 498 10.77 18.46 0.83
CA ALA A 498 11.59 18.64 -0.37
C ALA A 498 10.87 19.51 -1.41
N ASN A 499 11.62 20.30 -2.17
CA ASN A 499 11.12 21.10 -3.29
C ASN A 499 12.18 21.21 -4.40
N HIS A 500 11.81 21.85 -5.51
CA HIS A 500 12.64 22.09 -6.70
C HIS A 500 12.77 23.59 -7.02
N ASN A 501 12.75 24.44 -5.99
CA ASN A 501 12.93 25.88 -6.14
C ASN A 501 14.16 26.19 -6.99
N ARG A 502 13.93 26.79 -8.17
CA ARG A 502 14.95 26.96 -9.22
C ARG A 502 15.84 28.18 -9.00
N LYS A 503 15.49 29.06 -8.06
CA LYS A 503 16.21 30.29 -7.75
C LYS A 503 17.14 30.07 -6.55
N PRO A 504 18.45 30.40 -6.69
CA PRO A 504 19.38 30.30 -5.58
C PRO A 504 18.92 31.14 -4.38
N LEU A 505 19.04 30.59 -3.17
CA LEU A 505 18.73 31.23 -1.88
C LEU A 505 17.25 31.44 -1.53
N ASP A 506 16.29 31.12 -2.41
CA ASP A 506 14.86 31.29 -2.07
C ASP A 506 14.46 30.49 -0.83
N ASN A 507 15.00 29.26 -0.68
CA ASN A 507 14.80 28.44 0.52
C ASN A 507 15.44 29.08 1.76
N ASP A 508 16.65 29.64 1.65
CA ASP A 508 17.31 30.32 2.77
C ASP A 508 16.51 31.55 3.24
N THR A 509 16.08 32.39 2.30
CA THR A 509 15.35 33.61 2.63
C THR A 509 13.95 33.30 3.16
N ALA A 510 13.27 32.27 2.65
CA ALA A 510 12.00 31.83 3.22
C ALA A 510 12.14 31.41 4.69
N LEU A 511 13.22 30.71 5.04
CA LEU A 511 13.51 30.34 6.44
C LEU A 511 13.79 31.56 7.33
N GLN A 512 14.51 32.57 6.83
CA GLN A 512 14.74 33.82 7.55
C GLN A 512 13.44 34.61 7.79
N ILE A 513 12.55 34.62 6.79
CA ILE A 513 11.23 35.24 6.93
C ILE A 513 10.39 34.47 7.95
N LEU A 514 10.42 33.14 7.91
CA LEU A 514 9.70 32.31 8.88
C LEU A 514 10.11 32.66 10.32
N GLN A 515 11.41 32.82 10.61
CA GLN A 515 11.93 33.27 11.91
C GLN A 515 11.36 34.61 12.35
N THR A 516 11.22 35.54 11.41
CA THR A 516 10.77 36.89 11.70
C THR A 516 9.27 36.96 11.93
N VAL A 517 8.50 36.14 11.20
CA VAL A 517 7.04 36.24 11.13
C VAL A 517 6.32 35.25 12.05
N CYS A 518 6.90 34.08 12.30
CA CYS A 518 6.27 32.97 13.04
C CYS A 518 7.11 32.56 14.26
N PRO A 519 7.22 33.41 15.30
CA PRO A 519 8.18 33.21 16.39
C PRO A 519 7.90 32.02 17.30
N ASP A 520 6.68 31.45 17.26
CA ASP A 520 6.13 30.56 18.30
C ASP A 520 6.21 29.05 17.96
N LEU A 521 7.07 28.65 17.02
CA LEU A 521 7.19 27.26 16.56
C LEU A 521 7.70 26.30 17.66
N GLN A 522 6.96 25.22 17.88
CA GLN A 522 7.32 24.11 18.77
C GLN A 522 7.70 22.85 18.00
N ARG A 523 7.23 22.70 16.75
CA ARG A 523 7.48 21.54 15.91
C ARG A 523 7.95 21.98 14.53
N LEU A 524 9.15 21.58 14.14
CA LEU A 524 9.78 22.03 12.90
C LEU A 524 10.33 20.85 12.12
N THR A 525 9.91 20.72 10.86
CA THR A 525 10.50 19.78 9.90
C THR A 525 11.08 20.54 8.71
N ILE A 526 12.36 20.31 8.41
CA ILE A 526 13.07 20.91 7.28
C ILE A 526 13.72 19.78 6.47
N SER A 527 13.15 19.51 5.30
CA SER A 527 13.67 18.58 4.28
C SER A 527 13.98 19.29 2.96
N LEU A 528 14.00 20.63 2.97
CA LEU A 528 14.39 21.47 1.84
C LEU A 528 15.80 21.12 1.36
N GLN A 529 16.01 21.20 0.05
CA GLN A 529 17.32 21.05 -0.55
C GLN A 529 17.98 22.43 -0.71
N GLN A 530 19.30 22.47 -0.86
CA GLN A 530 20.05 23.70 -1.14
C GLN A 530 19.85 24.81 -0.07
N VAL A 531 19.82 24.43 1.21
CA VAL A 531 19.81 25.37 2.34
C VAL A 531 21.23 25.48 2.91
N LYS A 532 21.72 26.70 3.13
CA LYS A 532 23.03 26.91 3.74
C LYS A 532 23.04 26.47 5.19
N GLU A 533 24.16 25.89 5.62
CA GLU A 533 24.37 25.53 7.02
C GLU A 533 24.22 26.74 7.96
N SER A 534 24.69 27.93 7.57
CA SER A 534 24.55 29.14 8.39
C SER A 534 23.09 29.53 8.64
N THR A 535 22.19 29.29 7.68
CA THR A 535 20.76 29.52 7.84
C THR A 535 20.14 28.53 8.83
N LEU A 536 20.50 27.24 8.73
CA LEU A 536 20.07 26.23 9.70
C LEU A 536 20.57 26.52 11.11
N CYS A 537 21.83 26.94 11.25
CA CYS A 537 22.40 27.33 12.53
C CYS A 537 21.64 28.48 13.17
N ALA A 538 21.31 29.53 12.40
CA ALA A 538 20.51 30.66 12.89
C ALA A 538 19.10 30.23 13.33
N LEU A 539 18.46 29.33 12.57
CA LEU A 539 17.17 28.73 12.95
C LEU A 539 17.23 27.98 14.27
N LEU A 540 18.24 27.13 14.43
CA LEU A 540 18.42 26.31 15.63
C LEU A 540 18.72 27.18 16.85
N THR A 541 19.51 28.24 16.70
CA THR A 541 19.75 29.19 17.80
C THR A 541 18.47 29.93 18.20
N PHE A 542 17.62 30.28 17.24
CA PHE A 542 16.37 31.00 17.50
C PHE A 542 15.27 30.10 18.08
N TYR A 543 14.93 29.01 17.39
CA TYR A 543 13.82 28.12 17.77
C TYR A 543 14.23 27.03 18.76
N GLY A 544 15.50 26.63 18.80
CA GLY A 544 15.99 25.50 19.60
C GLY A 544 15.44 25.46 21.02
N PRO A 545 15.49 26.57 21.80
CA PRO A 545 15.04 26.57 23.20
C PRO A 545 13.57 26.20 23.41
N GLN A 546 12.71 26.38 22.40
CA GLN A 546 11.26 26.14 22.47
C GLN A 546 10.79 24.94 21.63
N LEU A 547 11.67 24.29 20.87
CA LEU A 547 11.31 23.14 20.05
C LEU A 547 11.10 21.89 20.91
N GLU A 548 9.94 21.27 20.72
CA GLU A 548 9.59 19.95 21.25
C GLU A 548 9.88 18.84 20.23
N GLN A 549 9.73 19.13 18.93
CA GLN A 549 10.02 18.20 17.85
C GLN A 549 10.81 18.86 16.71
N LEU A 550 11.86 18.18 16.26
CA LEU A 550 12.72 18.63 15.17
C LEU A 550 12.98 17.47 14.22
N SER A 551 12.70 17.68 12.93
CA SER A 551 13.13 16.79 11.87
C SER A 551 13.94 17.58 10.86
N ILE A 552 15.23 17.33 10.73
CA ILE A 552 16.13 18.20 9.96
C ILE A 552 17.01 17.41 9.00
N ARG A 553 17.12 17.91 7.78
CA ARG A 553 18.20 17.59 6.86
C ARG A 553 19.30 18.63 7.04
N CYS A 554 20.48 18.20 7.49
CA CYS A 554 21.65 19.05 7.62
C CYS A 554 22.84 18.37 6.94
N GLU A 555 23.84 19.14 6.51
CA GLU A 555 25.05 18.63 5.82
C GLU A 555 26.36 19.04 6.50
N GLY A 556 26.32 19.79 7.62
CA GLY A 556 27.53 20.20 8.35
C GLY A 556 27.43 20.06 9.88
N ASN A 557 28.61 20.01 10.51
CA ASN A 557 28.78 19.72 11.94
C ASN A 557 28.30 20.85 12.85
N GLN A 558 28.25 22.10 12.39
CA GLN A 558 27.83 23.22 13.23
C GLN A 558 26.33 23.17 13.54
N SER A 559 25.52 22.69 12.59
CA SER A 559 24.09 22.47 12.84
C SER A 559 23.87 21.44 13.96
N MET A 560 24.66 20.37 13.98
CA MET A 560 24.58 19.33 15.02
C MET A 560 24.95 19.87 16.41
N LYS A 561 26.03 20.67 16.48
CA LYS A 561 26.43 21.37 17.70
C LYS A 561 25.33 22.30 18.20
N ASN A 562 24.72 23.08 17.31
CA ASN A 562 23.62 23.97 17.67
C ASN A 562 22.38 23.20 18.19
N ILE A 563 22.09 22.00 17.68
CA ILE A 563 21.03 21.14 18.25
C ILE A 563 21.37 20.82 19.71
N ALA A 564 22.59 20.32 19.96
CA ALA A 564 23.03 19.99 21.31
C ALA A 564 23.03 21.22 22.24
N ASP A 565 23.46 22.39 21.75
CA ASP A 565 23.61 23.61 22.55
C ASP A 565 22.28 24.30 22.88
N TYR A 566 21.34 24.34 21.92
CA TYR A 566 20.14 25.17 22.04
C TYR A 566 18.84 24.38 22.23
N ALA A 567 18.75 23.12 21.75
CA ALA A 567 17.51 22.34 21.76
C ALA A 567 17.41 21.35 22.94
N LYS A 568 17.62 21.83 24.18
CA LYS A 568 17.63 20.99 25.40
C LYS A 568 16.25 20.40 25.76
N GLY A 569 15.17 21.11 25.40
CA GLY A 569 13.78 20.70 25.63
C GLY A 569 13.22 19.69 24.62
N LEU A 570 14.03 19.32 23.63
CA LEU A 570 13.58 18.50 22.51
C LEU A 570 13.19 17.09 22.95
N GLN A 571 11.99 16.64 22.54
CA GLN A 571 11.44 15.33 22.89
C GLN A 571 11.56 14.32 21.73
N HIS A 572 11.46 14.81 20.49
CA HIS A 572 11.59 14.00 19.27
C HIS A 572 12.58 14.66 18.32
N LEU A 573 13.58 13.88 17.89
CA LEU A 573 14.59 14.33 16.94
C LEU A 573 14.74 13.33 15.80
N VAL A 574 14.65 13.79 14.57
CA VAL A 574 14.94 13.01 13.37
C VAL A 574 15.98 13.75 12.55
N ILE A 575 17.11 13.11 12.25
CA ILE A 575 18.16 13.72 11.45
C ILE A 575 18.35 12.93 10.16
N ARG A 576 18.50 13.66 9.06
CA ARG A 576 18.87 13.13 7.73
C ARG A 576 20.21 13.75 7.36
N HIS A 577 21.31 13.04 7.58
CA HIS A 577 22.65 13.55 7.33
C HIS A 577 23.61 12.41 6.98
N SER A 578 24.70 12.73 6.29
CA SER A 578 25.87 11.85 6.15
C SER A 578 27.14 12.69 6.28
N GLY A 579 28.10 12.28 7.11
CA GLY A 579 29.39 12.94 7.27
C GLY A 579 29.66 13.63 8.62
N CYS A 580 28.93 13.33 9.70
CA CYS A 580 29.15 13.96 11.01
C CYS A 580 30.15 13.17 11.88
N GLU A 581 30.77 13.87 12.83
CA GLU A 581 31.64 13.23 13.80
C GLU A 581 30.83 12.47 14.87
N LYS A 582 31.33 11.30 15.30
CA LYS A 582 30.74 10.51 16.41
C LYS A 582 30.51 11.33 17.69
N ASN A 583 31.37 12.32 17.91
CA ASN A 583 31.29 13.22 19.05
C ASN A 583 30.04 14.09 19.02
N ASP A 584 29.60 14.54 17.85
CA ASP A 584 28.41 15.41 17.73
C ASP A 584 27.13 14.65 18.11
N ILE A 585 27.00 13.39 17.66
CA ILE A 585 25.87 12.53 18.04
C ILE A 585 25.88 12.25 19.54
N THR A 586 27.06 11.95 20.10
CA THR A 586 27.23 11.69 21.53
C THR A 586 26.87 12.93 22.36
N ASN A 587 27.22 14.12 21.89
CA ASN A 587 26.84 15.39 22.52
C ASN A 587 25.32 15.59 22.49
N ILE A 588 24.64 15.35 21.37
CA ILE A 588 23.17 15.43 21.32
C ILE A 588 22.53 14.46 22.32
N LEU A 589 22.99 13.21 22.37
CA LEU A 589 22.47 12.19 23.28
C LEU A 589 22.64 12.58 24.76
N ARG A 590 23.76 13.22 25.08
CA ARG A 590 24.09 13.73 26.42
C ARG A 590 23.27 14.97 26.80
N GLU A 591 23.26 15.95 25.91
CA GLU A 591 22.77 17.31 26.19
C GLU A 591 21.25 17.45 26.06
N CYS A 592 20.63 16.73 25.11
CA CYS A 592 19.18 16.77 24.90
C CYS A 592 18.49 15.73 25.81
N ALA A 593 18.52 15.96 27.13
CA ALA A 593 18.03 15.01 28.15
C ALA A 593 16.52 14.69 28.02
N SER A 594 15.75 15.57 27.40
CA SER A 594 14.30 15.39 27.20
C SER A 594 13.94 14.44 26.06
N LEU A 595 14.91 14.00 25.23
CA LEU A 595 14.61 13.12 24.11
C LEU A 595 13.99 11.80 24.61
N SER A 596 12.86 11.47 24.00
CA SER A 596 12.12 10.22 24.13
C SER A 596 12.12 9.41 22.83
N HIS A 597 12.49 10.05 21.72
CA HIS A 597 12.67 9.43 20.42
C HIS A 597 13.81 10.14 19.67
N PHE A 598 14.75 9.37 19.14
CA PHE A 598 15.83 9.88 18.28
C PHE A 598 16.05 8.97 17.09
N GLU A 599 15.93 9.51 15.88
CA GLU A 599 16.11 8.78 14.63
C GLU A 599 17.25 9.36 13.79
N MET A 600 18.16 8.48 13.38
CA MET A 600 19.24 8.76 12.44
C MET A 600 18.94 8.04 11.13
N VAL A 601 18.52 8.76 10.10
CA VAL A 601 18.01 8.17 8.84
C VAL A 601 19.13 7.97 7.82
N SER A 602 19.24 6.76 7.27
CA SER A 602 20.22 6.40 6.21
C SER A 602 21.68 6.75 6.57
N TRP A 603 22.09 6.43 7.80
CA TRP A 603 23.39 6.77 8.36
C TRP A 603 24.46 5.72 8.05
N PRO A 604 25.69 6.11 7.67
CA PRO A 604 26.81 5.16 7.54
C PRO A 604 27.13 4.52 8.90
N ILE A 605 27.12 3.18 8.98
CA ILE A 605 27.33 2.44 10.25
C ILE A 605 28.64 2.85 10.92
N GLN A 606 29.71 3.05 10.16
CA GLN A 606 31.02 3.44 10.67
C GLN A 606 31.06 4.83 11.33
N GLU A 607 30.10 5.70 11.04
CA GLU A 607 29.96 7.05 11.63
C GLU A 607 29.08 7.06 12.89
N VAL A 608 28.46 5.93 13.23
CA VAL A 608 27.61 5.81 14.42
C VAL A 608 28.46 5.57 15.68
N PRO A 609 28.16 6.22 16.82
CA PRO A 609 28.85 5.96 18.08
C PRO A 609 28.73 4.49 18.51
N MET A 610 29.81 3.92 19.05
CA MET A 610 29.83 2.51 19.50
C MET A 610 28.72 2.19 20.49
N ILE A 611 28.45 3.10 21.43
CA ILE A 611 27.39 2.97 22.42
C ILE A 611 26.00 2.76 21.81
N VAL A 612 25.74 3.34 20.64
CA VAL A 612 24.48 3.17 19.89
C VAL A 612 24.49 1.82 19.18
N LEU A 613 25.61 1.45 18.55
CA LEU A 613 25.77 0.16 17.85
C LEU A 613 25.63 -1.03 18.80
N ASP A 614 26.27 -0.95 19.97
CA ASP A 614 26.21 -1.96 21.03
C ASP A 614 24.77 -2.13 21.53
N ARG A 615 24.07 -1.00 21.77
CA ARG A 615 22.66 -1.02 22.18
C ARG A 615 21.77 -1.70 21.13
N MET A 616 22.04 -1.44 19.86
CA MET A 616 21.33 -2.02 18.71
C MET A 616 21.80 -3.44 18.34
N LYS A 617 22.83 -3.97 19.02
CA LYS A 617 23.46 -5.27 18.72
C LYS A 617 23.92 -5.37 17.26
N LEU A 618 24.42 -4.27 16.70
CA LEU A 618 24.91 -4.20 15.33
C LEU A 618 26.45 -4.14 15.32
N PRO A 619 27.13 -4.98 14.52
CA PRO A 619 28.58 -4.89 14.37
C PRO A 619 28.96 -3.67 13.51
N GLN A 620 30.17 -3.15 13.69
CA GLN A 620 30.73 -2.17 12.77
C GLN A 620 30.98 -2.81 11.40
N MET A 621 30.36 -2.25 10.37
CA MET A 621 30.56 -2.66 8.97
C MET A 621 30.77 -1.41 8.11
N GLU A 622 31.74 -1.45 7.21
CA GLU A 622 31.97 -0.35 6.25
C GLU A 622 31.00 -0.40 5.09
N GLY A 623 30.65 0.78 4.55
CA GLY A 623 29.87 0.91 3.31
C GLY A 623 28.36 0.66 3.46
N ILE A 624 27.88 0.25 4.63
CA ILE A 624 26.45 0.05 4.88
C ILE A 624 25.84 1.32 5.48
N ARG A 625 24.69 1.73 4.97
CA ARG A 625 23.84 2.75 5.59
C ARG A 625 22.59 2.11 6.20
N LYS A 626 22.23 2.53 7.42
CA LYS A 626 21.01 2.07 8.10
C LYS A 626 20.28 3.23 8.77
N THR A 627 18.98 3.04 8.97
CA THR A 627 18.21 3.90 9.87
C THR A 627 18.28 3.34 11.28
N PHE A 628 18.61 4.19 12.25
CA PHE A 628 18.66 3.86 13.66
C PHE A 628 17.58 4.66 14.39
N ALA A 629 16.62 3.98 15.01
CA ALA A 629 15.56 4.62 15.78
C ALA A 629 15.67 4.20 17.24
N LEU A 630 16.05 5.14 18.10
CA LEU A 630 16.21 4.94 19.53
C LEU A 630 14.94 5.37 20.25
N ASP A 631 14.38 4.45 21.03
CA ASP A 631 13.23 4.73 21.88
C ASP A 631 13.66 5.32 23.25
N ARG A 632 12.68 5.58 24.10
CA ARG A 632 12.93 6.15 25.43
C ARG A 632 13.85 5.27 26.29
N ASN A 633 13.73 3.95 26.21
CA ASN A 633 14.51 3.01 27.01
C ASN A 633 15.95 2.95 26.50
N ASP A 634 16.13 2.93 25.18
CA ASP A 634 17.45 2.99 24.56
C ASP A 634 18.20 4.25 24.95
N LEU A 635 17.52 5.41 24.88
CA LEU A 635 18.10 6.71 25.22
C LEU A 635 18.47 6.80 26.70
N GLN A 636 17.65 6.26 27.61
CA GLN A 636 17.97 6.21 29.04
C GLN A 636 19.22 5.38 29.31
N GLU A 637 19.31 4.20 28.70
CA GLU A 637 20.45 3.31 28.89
C GLU A 637 21.73 3.88 28.27
N ILE A 638 21.65 4.46 27.06
CA ILE A 638 22.78 5.14 26.42
C ILE A 638 23.26 6.30 27.28
N ARG A 639 22.36 7.14 27.82
CA ARG A 639 22.76 8.23 28.72
C ARG A 639 23.43 7.71 29.98
N ARG A 640 22.91 6.63 30.57
CA ARG A 640 23.54 5.96 31.71
C ARG A 640 24.96 5.56 31.36
N LEU A 641 25.17 4.89 30.23
CA LEU A 641 26.48 4.44 29.78
C LEU A 641 27.42 5.60 29.40
N CYS A 642 26.91 6.71 28.85
CA CYS A 642 27.67 7.93 28.57
C CYS A 642 28.21 8.60 29.84
N LEU A 643 27.53 8.45 30.99
CA LEU A 643 27.95 8.99 32.28
C LEU A 643 29.06 8.16 32.96
N TYR A 644 29.31 6.92 32.50
CA TYR A 644 30.34 6.03 33.05
C TYR A 644 31.63 5.98 32.21
N GLN A 645 31.76 6.81 31.17
CA GLN A 645 32.93 6.89 30.28
C GLN A 645 33.84 8.10 30.55
N GLU A 646 33.84 8.66 31.77
CA GLU A 646 34.88 9.62 32.21
C GLU A 646 36.19 8.92 32.62
#